data_AF-A0A7C3FBB3-F1
#
_entry.id   AF-A0A7C3FBB3-F1
#
_cell.length_a   1.000
_cell.length_b   1.000
_cell.length_c   1.000
_cell.angle_alpha   90.00
_cell.angle_beta   90.00
_cell.angle_gamma   90.00
#
_symmetry.space_group_name_H-M   'P 1'
#
loop_
_entity.id
_entity.type
_entity.pdbx_description
1 polymer ?
#
loop_
_entity_poly.entity_id
_entity_poly.type
_entity_poly.pdbx_seq_one_letter_code
_entity_poly.pdbx_strand_id
1 'polypeptide(L)'
;MRICLLPHFQPRQIGGVARHVLALRKHLALRGHEIVADPVQADLVHAHAAETTPVVDVYTNHGIHPMKPEMEPWKRQQNNAIFSNLKLAREVIAVSHWTADQWRHLVGREPHIIPNGIDLDEWRDVPRGMWRARLRVDERTPIVLWGKSRIDDVCDPTPALELALHCPDVLVVLTAPPKAFVHLPHNARAVGPQAFSAMQALLADCDVYLATTLENHSVQVLEAMALGKPVLGYDWGGTAETVQHEVSGLLVQPGHLDALAEAFREAYDHREELGAAGREIVAERYRWDRLIEQVEAVYEAALTEKLAEEDPHRPKASIVIPVYNKAPYVREAVESALRQQADFPYEVIVVDDGSTDGSAEILEQMAEEYPGLVVIHQENAGVAAARNHGIRLAMGRYICCLDADDMIDPLFLERTAAALDADPGLGIVYTDMLVFGDWPDRGRWQHVVRADEYEFERLQQRNFIPCCNLFRRVAWERAGGYKDINPSWEDYELWLNMGKLGWYGRRVPGPLFRYRKLYREGRDFESKGQEWLLRATINRLHRDLYPPMVSVVIPCYGQSRFLKEAIDSALAQSFPDIEVVVVDDGNEDEEAEAIRQIVAEYPAEDVRLIRHEENRGLATARNTGIEAARGTWIVPLDADDVIEPTFMEKCLRAVALDPRRFAYTDSLLWWPNEGREQLLKAHAYDFDELLRRITWPCTILYAKDAWRKVGGYKPEMSDVGGWEDWEFAISLGEVGVCGVRVPEPLFRYRQHSKTQMRYMAEERKERLRETLRRLHAAVYRGERPMGCCGRGVRTQPVNTAQAAANRDALAARANGDEVLVKYVGDHIGSMLWRAPSGRVYSFSAVDSLRWIPREDAEHFAGLPDFIIVPE
;
A
#
# COMPACT_ATOMS: atom_id res chain seq x y z
N MET A 1 -8.89 35.04 20.98
CA MET A 1 -8.58 33.64 21.33
C MET A 1 -7.41 33.61 22.31
N ARG A 2 -7.49 32.74 23.31
CA ARG A 2 -6.38 32.29 24.15
C ARG A 2 -5.71 31.12 23.47
N ILE A 3 -4.43 31.25 23.12
CA ILE A 3 -3.71 30.28 22.29
C ILE A 3 -2.54 29.73 23.09
N CYS A 4 -2.44 28.41 23.18
CA CYS A 4 -1.26 27.73 23.71
C CYS A 4 -0.38 27.26 22.55
N LEU A 5 0.89 27.68 22.56
CA LEU A 5 1.90 27.26 21.57
C LEU A 5 2.90 26.30 22.23
N LEU A 6 2.98 25.08 21.70
CA LEU A 6 3.88 24.01 22.14
C LEU A 6 4.95 23.72 21.06
N PRO A 7 6.21 23.46 21.44
CA PRO A 7 6.73 23.50 22.81
C PRO A 7 7.00 24.93 23.27
N HIS A 8 7.08 25.13 24.59
CA HIS A 8 7.40 26.44 25.14
C HIS A 8 8.89 26.74 25.03
N PHE A 9 9.24 27.73 24.20
CA PHE A 9 10.60 28.24 24.14
C PHE A 9 10.78 29.50 24.99
N GLN A 10 11.94 29.58 25.64
CA GLN A 10 12.48 30.82 26.20
C GLN A 10 13.10 31.66 25.07
N PRO A 11 13.04 33.01 25.13
CA PRO A 11 13.59 33.88 24.09
C PRO A 11 15.07 33.69 23.76
N ARG A 12 15.85 33.07 24.67
CA ARG A 12 17.29 32.83 24.52
C ARG A 12 17.64 31.49 23.86
N GLN A 13 16.66 30.62 23.59
CA GLN A 13 16.91 29.33 22.95
C GLN A 13 17.25 29.49 21.47
N ILE A 14 18.08 28.58 20.96
CA ILE A 14 18.73 28.65 19.65
C ILE A 14 18.14 27.55 18.75
N GLY A 15 17.86 27.88 17.48
CA GLY A 15 17.43 26.93 16.44
C GLY A 15 16.21 27.40 15.63
N GLY A 16 16.04 26.85 14.43
CA GLY A 16 14.97 27.27 13.50
C GLY A 16 13.56 27.09 14.06
N VAL A 17 13.28 25.96 14.71
CA VAL A 17 11.98 25.67 15.36
C VAL A 17 11.67 26.69 16.45
N ALA A 18 12.63 26.99 17.33
CA ALA A 18 12.45 27.98 18.38
C ALA A 18 12.15 29.37 17.81
N ARG A 19 12.87 29.76 16.74
CA ARG A 19 12.66 31.04 16.05
C ARG A 19 11.26 31.15 15.45
N HIS A 20 10.78 30.09 14.80
CA HIS A 20 9.44 30.06 14.24
C HIS A 20 8.36 30.23 15.34
N VAL A 21 8.43 29.43 16.41
CA VAL A 21 7.42 29.49 17.49
C VAL A 21 7.43 30.84 18.21
N LEU A 22 8.62 31.44 18.43
CA LEU A 22 8.73 32.77 19.01
C LEU A 22 8.17 33.86 18.09
N ALA A 23 8.35 33.74 16.77
CA ALA A 23 7.76 34.67 15.80
C ALA A 23 6.24 34.53 15.76
N LEU A 24 5.70 33.30 15.71
CA LEU A 24 4.25 33.06 15.84
C LEU A 24 3.69 33.73 17.09
N ARG A 25 4.34 33.54 18.24
CA ARG A 25 3.93 34.17 19.52
C ARG A 25 3.86 35.70 19.41
N LYS A 26 4.89 36.32 18.83
CA LYS A 26 4.97 37.77 18.63
C LYS A 26 3.84 38.26 17.72
N HIS A 27 3.68 37.65 16.55
CA HIS A 27 2.72 38.08 15.54
C HIS A 27 1.27 37.84 15.97
N LEU A 28 0.95 36.71 16.58
CA LEU A 28 -0.37 36.46 17.16
C LEU A 28 -0.72 37.48 18.27
N ALA A 29 0.25 37.84 19.12
CA ALA A 29 0.03 38.85 20.15
C ALA A 29 -0.21 40.26 19.55
N LEU A 30 0.51 40.63 18.48
CA LEU A 30 0.28 41.89 17.74
C LEU A 30 -1.11 41.94 17.09
N ARG A 31 -1.68 40.78 16.76
CA ARG A 31 -3.03 40.62 16.24
C ARG A 31 -4.12 40.60 17.32
N GLY A 32 -3.74 40.72 18.60
CA GLY A 32 -4.67 40.79 19.73
C GLY A 32 -5.05 39.44 20.33
N HIS A 33 -4.38 38.35 19.95
CA HIS A 33 -4.54 37.05 20.62
C HIS A 33 -3.79 37.03 21.96
N GLU A 34 -4.37 36.35 22.95
CA GLU A 34 -3.72 36.11 24.23
C GLU A 34 -2.92 34.81 24.17
N ILE A 35 -1.62 34.86 24.50
CA ILE A 35 -0.77 33.66 24.50
C ILE A 35 -0.68 33.11 25.92
N VAL A 36 -1.23 31.92 26.11
CA VAL A 36 -1.24 31.22 27.41
C VAL A 36 -0.22 30.10 27.44
N ALA A 37 0.26 29.74 28.64
CA ALA A 37 1.21 28.65 28.82
C ALA A 37 0.52 27.30 29.06
N ASP A 38 -0.66 27.30 29.69
CA ASP A 38 -1.36 26.07 30.03
C ASP A 38 -2.36 25.69 28.91
N PRO A 39 -2.22 24.50 28.29
CA PRO A 39 -3.21 24.00 27.32
C PRO A 39 -4.65 23.98 27.85
N VAL A 40 -4.86 23.79 29.16
CA VAL A 40 -6.20 23.75 29.77
C VAL A 40 -6.87 25.13 29.77
N GLN A 41 -6.09 26.20 29.79
CA GLN A 41 -6.59 27.58 29.77
C GLN A 41 -6.78 28.12 28.33
N ALA A 42 -6.38 27.35 27.33
CA ALA A 42 -6.40 27.76 25.93
C ALA A 42 -7.74 27.44 25.28
N ASP A 43 -8.20 28.35 24.43
CA ASP A 43 -9.28 28.05 23.48
C ASP A 43 -8.75 27.10 22.39
N LEU A 44 -7.47 27.26 22.01
CA LEU A 44 -6.79 26.51 20.96
C LEU A 44 -5.34 26.14 21.33
N VAL A 45 -4.96 24.88 21.09
CA VAL A 45 -3.60 24.36 21.30
C VAL A 45 -2.94 24.05 19.95
N HIS A 46 -1.86 24.77 19.64
CA HIS A 46 -1.03 24.50 18.47
C HIS A 46 0.31 23.88 18.91
N ALA A 47 0.53 22.63 18.50
CA ALA A 47 1.80 21.93 18.67
C ALA A 47 2.66 22.00 17.40
N HIS A 48 3.95 22.26 17.57
CA HIS A 48 4.86 22.57 16.49
C HIS A 48 6.16 21.77 16.62
N ALA A 49 6.37 20.80 15.73
CA ALA A 49 7.54 19.89 15.78
C ALA A 49 7.79 19.27 17.18
N ALA A 50 6.73 19.04 17.94
CA ALA A 50 6.75 18.66 19.35
C ALA A 50 6.64 17.14 19.57
N GLU A 51 7.01 16.68 20.77
CA GLU A 51 6.63 15.36 21.29
C GLU A 51 5.09 15.24 21.40
N THR A 52 4.58 14.01 21.51
CA THR A 52 3.13 13.74 21.57
C THR A 52 2.48 14.51 22.72
N THR A 53 1.49 15.35 22.41
CA THR A 53 0.64 16.01 23.40
C THR A 53 -0.75 15.36 23.38
N PRO A 54 -1.39 15.11 24.54
CA PRO A 54 -2.73 14.54 24.59
C PRO A 54 -3.81 15.48 24.04
N VAL A 55 -3.51 16.78 23.92
CA VAL A 55 -4.42 17.80 23.37
C VAL A 55 -3.67 18.57 22.28
N VAL A 56 -4.09 18.41 21.03
CA VAL A 56 -3.60 19.16 19.88
C VAL A 56 -4.78 19.50 18.97
N ASP A 57 -5.01 20.80 18.78
CA ASP A 57 -6.03 21.28 17.85
C ASP A 57 -5.39 21.53 16.48
N VAL A 58 -4.20 22.13 16.45
CA VAL A 58 -3.43 22.39 15.23
C VAL A 58 -2.03 21.81 15.37
N TYR A 59 -1.54 21.14 14.32
CA TYR A 59 -0.17 20.62 14.30
C TYR A 59 0.62 21.10 13.09
N THR A 60 1.74 21.80 13.33
CA THR A 60 2.70 22.12 12.26
C THR A 60 3.82 21.10 12.22
N ASN A 61 4.01 20.47 11.07
CA ASN A 61 5.08 19.51 10.81
C ASN A 61 6.18 20.08 9.90
N HIS A 62 7.43 19.77 10.24
CA HIS A 62 8.65 20.14 9.49
C HIS A 62 9.32 18.94 8.84
N GLY A 63 8.56 17.89 8.55
CA GLY A 63 9.04 16.64 7.96
C GLY A 63 9.12 15.49 8.96
N ILE A 64 9.46 14.32 8.43
CA ILE A 64 9.73 13.09 9.17
C ILE A 64 11.17 12.64 8.93
N HIS A 65 11.73 11.84 9.85
CA HIS A 65 13.01 11.18 9.59
C HIS A 65 12.83 10.09 8.53
N PRO A 66 13.79 9.90 7.59
CA PRO A 66 13.71 8.86 6.58
C PRO A 66 13.57 7.46 7.20
N MET A 67 12.49 6.74 6.88
CA MET A 67 12.20 5.41 7.41
C MET A 67 13.14 4.35 6.81
N LYS A 68 14.16 3.93 7.58
CA LYS A 68 15.14 2.91 7.19
C LYS A 68 15.16 1.73 8.18
N PRO A 69 15.48 0.49 7.75
CA PRO A 69 15.54 -0.67 8.64
C PRO A 69 16.43 -0.46 9.88
N GLU A 70 17.59 0.16 9.67
CA GLU A 70 18.62 0.50 10.65
C GLU A 70 18.39 1.85 11.38
N MET A 71 17.17 2.40 11.34
CA MET A 71 16.85 3.65 12.01
C MET A 71 17.07 3.58 13.54
N GLU A 72 17.78 4.57 14.06
CA GLU A 72 18.00 4.77 15.50
C GLU A 72 16.66 4.85 16.29
N PRO A 73 16.54 4.20 17.47
CA PRO A 73 15.28 4.12 18.21
C PRO A 73 14.60 5.47 18.50
N TRP A 74 15.38 6.52 18.78
CA TRP A 74 14.85 7.85 19.07
C TRP A 74 14.19 8.52 17.85
N LYS A 75 14.70 8.28 16.63
CA LYS A 75 14.09 8.78 15.39
C LYS A 75 12.75 8.10 15.14
N ARG A 76 12.67 6.80 15.40
CA ARG A 76 11.43 6.02 15.31
C ARG A 76 10.41 6.53 16.31
N GLN A 77 10.83 6.78 17.55
CA GLN A 77 9.98 7.37 18.58
C GLN A 77 9.47 8.76 18.16
N GLN A 78 10.33 9.60 17.58
CA GLN A 78 9.96 10.93 17.10
C GLN A 78 8.97 10.86 15.91
N ASN A 79 9.21 9.98 14.93
CA ASN A 79 8.26 9.77 13.83
C ASN A 79 6.91 9.26 14.35
N ASN A 80 6.89 8.34 15.31
CA ASN A 80 5.64 7.88 15.93
C ASN A 80 4.88 9.02 16.62
N ALA A 81 5.59 9.92 17.30
CA ALA A 81 4.98 11.11 17.90
C ALA A 81 4.42 12.06 16.83
N ILE A 82 5.17 12.28 15.75
CA ILE A 82 4.72 13.09 14.59
C ILE A 82 3.45 12.50 13.99
N PHE A 83 3.43 11.20 13.69
CA PHE A 83 2.25 10.53 13.12
C PHE A 83 1.06 10.59 14.06
N SER A 84 1.30 10.43 15.37
CA SER A 84 0.24 10.58 16.38
C SER A 84 -0.34 12.00 16.34
N ASN A 85 0.49 13.03 16.36
CA ASN A 85 0.02 14.42 16.34
C ASN A 85 -0.70 14.76 15.02
N LEU A 86 -0.15 14.36 13.86
CA LEU A 86 -0.79 14.56 12.55
C LEU A 86 -2.16 13.90 12.48
N LYS A 87 -2.29 12.73 13.12
CA LYS A 87 -3.51 11.97 13.17
C LYS A 87 -4.54 12.60 14.11
N LEU A 88 -4.12 13.09 15.27
CA LEU A 88 -5.00 13.63 16.31
C LEU A 88 -5.42 15.08 16.08
N ALA A 89 -4.60 15.88 15.40
CA ALA A 89 -4.90 17.28 15.20
C ALA A 89 -6.14 17.48 14.32
N ARG A 90 -6.93 18.49 14.69
CA ARG A 90 -8.09 18.96 13.93
C ARG A 90 -7.68 19.68 12.67
N GLU A 91 -6.55 20.37 12.66
CA GLU A 91 -5.93 20.91 11.45
C GLU A 91 -4.42 20.66 11.43
N VAL A 92 -3.84 20.49 10.24
CA VAL A 92 -2.41 20.26 10.08
C VAL A 92 -1.78 21.23 9.07
N ILE A 93 -0.61 21.73 9.41
CA ILE A 93 0.18 22.64 8.58
C ILE A 93 1.47 21.93 8.18
N ALA A 94 1.79 21.95 6.89
CA ALA A 94 3.10 21.59 6.37
C ALA A 94 3.84 22.85 5.95
N VAL A 95 5.15 22.91 6.22
CA VAL A 95 5.96 24.09 5.89
C VAL A 95 6.38 24.18 4.42
N SER A 96 6.08 23.16 3.62
CA SER A 96 6.33 23.12 2.18
C SER A 96 5.54 21.97 1.54
N HIS A 97 5.39 21.96 0.22
CA HIS A 97 4.79 20.84 -0.51
C HIS A 97 5.61 19.56 -0.35
N TRP A 98 6.93 19.66 -0.46
CA TRP A 98 7.85 18.54 -0.24
C TRP A 98 7.72 17.95 1.17
N THR A 99 7.49 18.81 2.17
CA THR A 99 7.24 18.36 3.54
C THR A 99 5.93 17.58 3.63
N ALA A 100 4.86 18.08 3.01
CA ALA A 100 3.57 17.40 2.95
C ALA A 100 3.68 16.02 2.26
N ASP A 101 4.43 15.94 1.16
CA ASP A 101 4.60 14.71 0.37
C ASP A 101 5.16 13.55 1.18
N GLN A 102 6.03 13.83 2.14
CA GLN A 102 6.64 12.81 2.99
C GLN A 102 5.64 12.01 3.82
N TRP A 103 4.48 12.59 4.17
CA TRP A 103 3.57 11.97 5.14
C TRP A 103 2.09 12.08 4.81
N ARG A 104 1.65 12.91 3.86
CA ARG A 104 0.22 13.09 3.54
C ARG A 104 -0.48 11.77 3.18
N HIS A 105 0.24 10.89 2.48
CA HIS A 105 -0.21 9.55 2.12
C HIS A 105 -0.34 8.61 3.33
N LEU A 106 0.41 8.86 4.42
CA LEU A 106 0.39 8.05 5.64
C LEU A 106 -0.75 8.42 6.59
N VAL A 107 -1.29 9.63 6.46
CA VAL A 107 -2.34 10.13 7.36
C VAL A 107 -3.66 10.38 6.66
N GLY A 108 -3.70 10.30 5.31
CA GLY A 108 -4.91 10.45 4.51
C GLY A 108 -5.52 11.85 4.60
N ARG A 109 -4.69 12.89 4.76
CA ARG A 109 -5.14 14.27 4.99
C ARG A 109 -4.33 15.25 4.16
N GLU A 110 -5.03 16.19 3.53
CA GLU A 110 -4.38 17.32 2.85
C GLU A 110 -4.01 18.41 3.87
N PRO A 111 -2.73 18.80 3.97
CA PRO A 111 -2.30 19.88 4.86
C PRO A 111 -2.50 21.26 4.26
N HIS A 112 -2.59 22.26 5.15
CA HIS A 112 -2.38 23.65 4.78
C HIS A 112 -0.88 23.86 4.54
N ILE A 113 -0.50 24.39 3.38
CA ILE A 113 0.89 24.70 3.07
C ILE A 113 1.19 26.13 3.51
N ILE A 114 1.85 26.29 4.67
CA ILE A 114 2.23 27.59 5.21
C ILE A 114 3.73 27.57 5.52
N PRO A 115 4.56 28.29 4.73
CA PRO A 115 6.00 28.25 4.90
C PRO A 115 6.48 28.89 6.20
N ASN A 116 7.75 28.69 6.53
CA ASN A 116 8.39 29.48 7.57
C ASN A 116 8.44 30.96 7.18
N GLY A 117 8.17 31.85 8.14
CA GLY A 117 8.24 33.29 7.93
C GLY A 117 9.50 33.95 8.46
N ILE A 118 9.72 35.20 8.06
CA ILE A 118 10.80 36.06 8.55
C ILE A 118 10.36 37.50 8.81
N ASP A 119 11.00 38.13 9.79
CA ASP A 119 10.87 39.56 10.10
C ASP A 119 12.05 40.34 9.52
N LEU A 120 11.86 40.98 8.36
CA LEU A 120 12.93 41.69 7.64
C LEU A 120 13.61 42.80 8.44
N ASP A 121 12.91 43.42 9.38
CA ASP A 121 13.47 44.48 10.22
C ASP A 121 14.59 43.96 11.13
N GLU A 122 14.54 42.69 11.53
CA GLU A 122 15.62 42.08 12.32
C GLU A 122 16.92 41.92 11.53
N TRP A 123 16.88 42.04 10.20
CA TRP A 123 18.00 41.81 9.28
C TRP A 123 18.51 43.08 8.60
N ARG A 124 17.99 44.26 8.99
CA ARG A 124 18.34 45.54 8.36
C ARG A 124 19.71 46.07 8.79
N ASP A 125 19.96 46.10 10.10
CA ASP A 125 21.14 46.77 10.70
C ASP A 125 22.14 45.76 11.30
N VAL A 126 22.48 44.71 10.54
CA VAL A 126 23.35 43.63 11.00
C VAL A 126 24.84 44.03 10.89
N PRO A 127 25.66 43.87 11.96
CA PRO A 127 27.09 44.17 11.93
C PRO A 127 27.86 43.31 10.91
N ARG A 128 28.84 43.92 10.24
CA ARG A 128 29.74 43.28 9.25
C ARG A 128 31.21 43.39 9.66
N GLY A 129 32.06 42.51 9.16
CA GLY A 129 33.51 42.41 9.37
C GLY A 129 33.95 41.68 10.64
N MET A 130 33.03 41.44 11.60
CA MET A 130 33.35 40.82 12.89
C MET A 130 33.89 39.39 12.73
N TRP A 131 33.25 38.57 11.91
CA TRP A 131 33.65 37.18 11.70
C TRP A 131 34.85 37.06 10.79
N ARG A 132 35.00 37.93 9.79
CA ARG A 132 36.23 37.98 8.98
C ARG A 132 37.46 38.23 9.85
N ALA A 133 37.38 39.20 10.76
CA ALA A 133 38.45 39.46 11.73
C ALA A 133 38.68 38.26 12.69
N ARG A 134 37.60 37.64 13.18
CA ARG A 134 37.69 36.49 14.09
C ARG A 134 38.28 35.24 13.44
N LEU A 135 37.93 34.99 12.17
CA LEU A 135 38.42 33.86 11.37
C LEU A 135 39.83 34.12 10.81
N ARG A 136 40.33 35.35 10.93
CA ARG A 136 41.65 35.80 10.43
C ARG A 136 41.79 35.57 8.93
N VAL A 137 40.77 35.97 8.19
CA VAL A 137 40.76 35.92 6.72
C VAL A 137 40.76 37.31 6.13
N ASP A 138 41.40 37.43 4.97
CA ASP A 138 41.48 38.68 4.24
C ASP A 138 40.09 39.07 3.68
N GLU A 139 39.90 40.35 3.38
CA GLU A 139 38.63 40.86 2.84
C GLU A 139 38.21 40.19 1.51
N ARG A 140 39.18 39.67 0.75
CA ARG A 140 38.95 39.06 -0.57
C ARG A 140 38.74 37.56 -0.54
N THR A 141 38.97 36.89 0.59
CA THR A 141 38.79 35.44 0.69
C THR A 141 37.28 35.13 0.68
N PRO A 142 36.77 34.34 -0.29
CA PRO A 142 35.37 33.93 -0.30
C PRO A 142 35.04 33.08 0.93
N ILE A 143 33.89 33.33 1.54
CA ILE A 143 33.37 32.55 2.67
C ILE A 143 32.06 31.86 2.27
N VAL A 144 32.05 30.53 2.35
CA VAL A 144 30.83 29.72 2.22
C VAL A 144 30.39 29.29 3.62
N LEU A 145 29.13 29.54 3.96
CA LEU A 145 28.57 29.14 5.25
C LEU A 145 27.63 27.94 5.10
N TRP A 146 27.89 26.87 5.85
CA TRP A 146 26.96 25.77 6.06
C TRP A 146 26.45 25.76 7.50
N GLY A 147 25.14 25.93 7.67
CA GLY A 147 24.53 26.32 8.94
C GLY A 147 23.69 25.24 9.64
N LYS A 148 24.32 24.22 10.25
CA LYS A 148 23.58 23.22 11.06
C LYS A 148 24.24 22.96 12.41
N SER A 149 23.43 22.72 13.44
CA SER A 149 23.88 22.51 14.82
C SER A 149 24.23 21.06 15.16
N ARG A 150 24.05 20.13 14.21
CA ARG A 150 24.21 18.68 14.38
C ARG A 150 24.61 18.02 13.05
N ILE A 151 25.09 16.78 13.12
CA ILE A 151 25.47 15.91 11.99
C ILE A 151 24.74 14.58 12.19
N ASP A 152 24.35 13.89 11.11
CA ASP A 152 22.96 13.88 10.68
C ASP A 152 22.82 13.30 9.27
N ASP A 153 21.95 12.32 9.01
CA ASP A 153 21.51 11.96 7.65
C ASP A 153 20.67 13.08 7.00
N VAL A 154 20.04 13.94 7.80
CA VAL A 154 19.34 15.15 7.33
C VAL A 154 20.31 16.34 7.28
N CYS A 155 21.19 16.45 8.28
CA CYS A 155 22.20 17.50 8.40
C CYS A 155 23.60 17.00 7.97
N ASP A 156 23.74 16.58 6.70
CA ASP A 156 24.99 16.05 6.17
C ASP A 156 25.97 17.18 5.77
N PRO A 157 27.16 17.27 6.39
CA PRO A 157 28.17 18.27 6.04
C PRO A 157 29.01 17.88 4.81
N THR A 158 28.87 16.67 4.26
CA THR A 158 29.73 16.16 3.17
C THR A 158 29.81 17.11 1.99
N PRO A 159 28.71 17.69 1.46
CA PRO A 159 28.79 18.68 0.38
C PRO A 159 29.67 19.89 0.71
N ALA A 160 29.62 20.38 1.95
CA ALA A 160 30.43 21.52 2.38
C ALA A 160 31.92 21.16 2.47
N LEU A 161 32.24 19.95 2.94
CA LEU A 161 33.62 19.47 3.03
C LEU A 161 34.22 19.20 1.65
N GLU A 162 33.44 18.61 0.75
CA GLU A 162 33.85 18.36 -0.63
C GLU A 162 34.07 19.66 -1.40
N LEU A 163 33.20 20.66 -1.21
CA LEU A 163 33.40 22.00 -1.75
C LEU A 163 34.74 22.60 -1.28
N ALA A 164 35.09 22.44 0.00
CA ALA A 164 36.38 22.91 0.51
C ALA A 164 37.57 22.21 -0.18
N LEU A 165 37.46 20.91 -0.48
CA LEU A 165 38.51 20.16 -1.17
C LEU A 165 38.67 20.59 -2.65
N HIS A 166 37.56 20.90 -3.33
CA HIS A 166 37.56 21.28 -4.75
C HIS A 166 37.85 22.78 -4.97
N CYS A 167 37.69 23.60 -3.92
CA CYS A 167 37.92 25.04 -3.95
C CYS A 167 38.91 25.49 -2.85
N PRO A 168 40.23 25.28 -3.01
CA PRO A 168 41.22 25.54 -1.96
C PRO A 168 41.32 27.02 -1.53
N ASP A 169 40.93 27.96 -2.40
CA ASP A 169 40.97 29.41 -2.14
C ASP A 169 39.75 29.93 -1.36
N VAL A 170 38.79 29.05 -1.04
CA VAL A 170 37.55 29.38 -0.34
C VAL A 170 37.63 28.93 1.12
N LEU A 171 37.13 29.75 2.04
CA LEU A 171 36.92 29.34 3.42
C LEU A 171 35.50 28.77 3.60
N VAL A 172 35.39 27.49 3.93
CA VAL A 172 34.11 26.88 4.34
C VAL A 172 33.94 26.95 5.85
N VAL A 173 32.87 27.58 6.31
CA VAL A 173 32.54 27.70 7.74
C VAL A 173 31.35 26.83 8.08
N LEU A 174 31.48 25.99 9.11
CA LEU A 174 30.45 25.08 9.59
C LEU A 174 30.03 25.44 11.02
N THR A 175 28.73 25.41 11.31
CA THR A 175 28.22 25.70 12.67
C THR A 175 27.95 24.44 13.51
N ALA A 176 28.29 23.26 13.02
CA ALA A 176 28.24 22.04 13.82
C ALA A 176 29.37 22.04 14.87
N PRO A 177 29.21 21.35 16.02
CA PRO A 177 30.24 21.29 17.06
C PRO A 177 31.58 20.78 16.49
N PRO A 178 32.73 21.44 16.78
CA PRO A 178 34.02 21.03 16.22
C PRO A 178 34.40 19.56 16.50
N LYS A 179 34.00 19.06 17.67
CA LYS A 179 34.19 17.66 18.09
C LYS A 179 33.45 16.63 17.23
N ALA A 180 32.52 17.05 16.37
CA ALA A 180 31.76 16.17 15.51
C ALA A 180 32.52 15.81 14.21
N PHE A 181 33.66 16.46 13.96
CA PHE A 181 34.50 16.19 12.79
C PHE A 181 35.78 15.48 13.21
N VAL A 182 36.10 14.36 12.55
CA VAL A 182 37.36 13.64 12.76
C VAL A 182 38.51 14.38 12.09
N HIS A 183 38.29 14.81 10.84
CA HIS A 183 39.22 15.61 10.06
C HIS A 183 38.46 16.72 9.33
N LEU A 184 39.07 17.90 9.26
CA LEU A 184 38.57 19.04 8.48
C LEU A 184 39.64 19.41 7.44
N PRO A 185 39.23 19.75 6.19
CA PRO A 185 40.11 20.36 5.22
C PRO A 185 40.81 21.62 5.78
N HIS A 186 42.02 21.92 5.30
CA HIS A 186 42.84 23.03 5.79
C HIS A 186 42.15 24.41 5.65
N ASN A 187 41.20 24.52 4.71
CA ASN A 187 40.36 25.67 4.42
C ASN A 187 38.91 25.51 4.92
N ALA A 188 38.66 24.62 5.87
CA ALA A 188 37.37 24.48 6.56
C ALA A 188 37.48 24.81 8.05
N ARG A 189 36.46 25.45 8.64
CA ARG A 189 36.42 25.83 10.07
C ARG A 189 35.06 25.51 10.69
N ALA A 190 35.05 24.62 11.68
CA ALA A 190 33.88 24.43 12.53
C ALA A 190 33.91 25.44 13.69
N VAL A 191 32.90 26.32 13.77
CA VAL A 191 32.78 27.35 14.81
C VAL A 191 31.78 26.98 15.92
N GLY A 192 31.03 25.89 15.73
CA GLY A 192 29.99 25.45 16.65
C GLY A 192 28.70 26.29 16.57
N PRO A 193 27.65 25.89 17.31
CA PRO A 193 26.37 26.60 17.30
C PRO A 193 26.51 28.03 17.81
N GLN A 194 25.86 28.98 17.14
CA GLN A 194 25.93 30.41 17.46
C GLN A 194 24.62 30.92 18.05
N ALA A 195 24.70 31.89 18.97
CA ALA A 195 23.55 32.67 19.38
C ALA A 195 23.04 33.52 18.21
N PHE A 196 21.76 33.93 18.26
CA PHE A 196 21.08 34.60 17.15
C PHE A 196 21.88 35.79 16.58
N SER A 197 22.24 36.78 17.38
CA SER A 197 23.00 37.95 16.92
C SER A 197 24.38 37.62 16.33
N ALA A 198 25.06 36.60 16.87
CA ALA A 198 26.34 36.15 16.34
C ALA A 198 26.16 35.42 14.99
N MET A 199 25.07 34.67 14.82
CA MET A 199 24.70 34.03 13.56
C MET A 199 24.33 35.08 12.50
N GLN A 200 23.60 36.14 12.87
CA GLN A 200 23.30 37.24 11.96
C GLN A 200 24.58 37.86 11.40
N ALA A 201 25.53 38.21 12.28
CA ALA A 201 26.82 38.75 11.85
C ALA A 201 27.63 37.75 11.01
N LEU A 202 27.52 36.43 11.27
CA LEU A 202 28.21 35.40 10.48
C LEU A 202 27.64 35.31 9.06
N LEU A 203 26.31 35.29 8.94
CA LEU A 203 25.61 35.34 7.66
C LEU A 203 25.93 36.63 6.90
N ALA A 204 26.02 37.77 7.59
CA ALA A 204 26.34 39.05 6.96
C ALA A 204 27.76 39.08 6.37
N ASP A 205 28.69 38.33 6.98
CA ASP A 205 30.10 38.22 6.57
C ASP A 205 30.38 37.11 5.56
N CYS A 206 29.49 36.12 5.41
CA CYS A 206 29.62 35.11 4.37
C CYS A 206 29.27 35.68 2.99
N ASP A 207 29.78 35.05 1.93
CA ASP A 207 29.52 35.47 0.55
C ASP A 207 28.44 34.60 -0.10
N VAL A 208 28.40 33.30 0.23
CA VAL A 208 27.39 32.35 -0.25
C VAL A 208 26.93 31.48 0.92
N TYR A 209 25.63 31.22 1.02
CA TYR A 209 25.08 30.26 1.98
C TYR A 209 24.84 28.90 1.30
N LEU A 210 25.34 27.81 1.88
CA LEU A 210 25.17 26.46 1.37
C LEU A 210 24.07 25.73 2.15
N ALA A 211 22.97 25.42 1.46
CA ALA A 211 21.88 24.61 1.99
C ALA A 211 22.29 23.11 2.09
N THR A 212 21.71 22.40 3.06
CA THR A 212 21.88 20.93 3.17
C THR A 212 21.03 20.22 2.12
N THR A 213 21.42 19.00 1.74
CA THR A 213 20.71 18.23 0.69
C THR A 213 19.28 17.88 1.07
N LEU A 214 19.05 17.35 2.28
CA LEU A 214 17.72 17.03 2.80
C LEU A 214 17.19 18.18 3.66
N GLU A 215 16.77 19.25 3.01
CA GLU A 215 16.17 20.40 3.68
C GLU A 215 14.65 20.42 3.42
N ASN A 216 13.86 20.61 4.48
CA ASN A 216 12.43 20.90 4.36
C ASN A 216 12.29 22.37 3.93
N HIS A 217 11.75 23.25 4.76
CA HIS A 217 11.77 24.70 4.48
C HIS A 217 12.70 25.40 5.47
N SER A 218 13.94 25.72 5.10
CA SER A 218 14.93 26.21 6.08
C SER A 218 14.68 27.65 6.51
N VAL A 219 14.57 27.90 7.83
CA VAL A 219 14.62 29.28 8.34
C VAL A 219 15.93 29.96 7.95
N GLN A 220 17.07 29.25 8.01
CA GLN A 220 18.38 29.86 7.69
C GLN A 220 18.57 30.23 6.22
N VAL A 221 17.91 29.53 5.30
CA VAL A 221 17.88 29.91 3.87
C VAL A 221 17.18 31.27 3.73
N LEU A 222 16.03 31.47 4.38
CA LEU A 222 15.34 32.76 4.40
C LEU A 222 16.19 33.86 5.04
N GLU A 223 16.90 33.54 6.13
CA GLU A 223 17.79 34.48 6.82
C GLU A 223 18.95 34.94 5.91
N ALA A 224 19.55 34.01 5.16
CA ALA A 224 20.58 34.31 4.17
C ALA A 224 20.05 35.20 3.05
N MET A 225 18.90 34.84 2.46
CA MET A 225 18.24 35.61 1.41
C MET A 225 17.82 37.00 1.89
N ALA A 226 17.34 37.14 3.12
CA ALA A 226 16.97 38.44 3.70
C ALA A 226 18.16 39.39 3.86
N LEU A 227 19.37 38.86 4.07
CA LEU A 227 20.62 39.61 4.07
C LEU A 227 21.19 39.87 2.66
N GLY A 228 20.51 39.38 1.62
CA GLY A 228 20.95 39.47 0.24
C GLY A 228 22.13 38.55 -0.06
N LYS A 229 22.13 37.33 0.49
CA LYS A 229 23.13 36.31 0.18
C LYS A 229 22.55 35.29 -0.80
N PRO A 230 23.26 34.95 -1.89
CA PRO A 230 22.84 33.87 -2.77
C PRO A 230 22.90 32.55 -2.02
N VAL A 231 21.96 31.66 -2.37
CA VAL A 231 21.89 30.32 -1.82
C VAL A 231 22.44 29.34 -2.83
N LEU A 232 23.43 28.55 -2.42
CA LEU A 232 23.90 27.37 -3.15
C LEU A 232 23.25 26.14 -2.53
N GLY A 233 22.75 25.22 -3.34
CA GLY A 233 22.07 24.05 -2.82
C GLY A 233 21.74 23.01 -3.87
N TYR A 234 20.73 22.19 -3.58
CA TYR A 234 20.28 21.12 -4.46
C TYR A 234 18.86 21.39 -4.94
N ASP A 235 18.57 20.95 -6.17
CA ASP A 235 17.21 20.91 -6.73
C ASP A 235 16.43 19.74 -6.12
N TRP A 236 16.28 19.82 -4.80
CA TRP A 236 15.69 18.79 -3.96
C TRP A 236 15.22 19.41 -2.64
N GLY A 237 14.19 18.82 -2.04
CA GLY A 237 13.66 19.30 -0.78
C GLY A 237 12.84 20.59 -0.92
N GLY A 238 12.48 21.21 0.20
CA GLY A 238 11.84 22.52 0.17
C GLY A 238 12.81 23.67 -0.12
N THR A 239 14.12 23.41 -0.27
CA THR A 239 15.06 24.38 -0.87
C THR A 239 14.65 24.72 -2.30
N ALA A 240 14.27 23.72 -3.12
CA ALA A 240 13.82 23.93 -4.49
C ALA A 240 12.49 24.74 -4.57
N GLU A 241 11.68 24.70 -3.51
CA GLU A 241 10.47 25.53 -3.39
C GLU A 241 10.78 26.98 -2.98
N THR A 242 11.91 27.21 -2.30
CA THR A 242 12.28 28.52 -1.72
C THR A 242 13.21 29.30 -2.64
N VAL A 243 14.17 28.63 -3.26
CA VAL A 243 15.24 29.21 -4.07
C VAL A 243 14.92 28.98 -5.55
N GLN A 244 14.83 30.05 -6.31
CA GLN A 244 14.73 29.99 -7.77
C GLN A 244 16.15 29.91 -8.38
N HIS A 245 16.42 28.80 -9.07
CA HIS A 245 17.69 28.57 -9.77
C HIS A 245 17.98 29.68 -10.79
N GLU A 246 19.23 30.15 -10.82
CA GLU A 246 19.74 31.25 -11.67
C GLU A 246 19.10 32.64 -11.40
N VAL A 247 18.18 32.72 -10.43
CA VAL A 247 17.53 33.97 -10.05
C VAL A 247 17.94 34.41 -8.65
N SER A 248 17.84 33.52 -7.67
CA SER A 248 18.13 33.84 -6.24
C SER A 248 19.23 32.97 -5.63
N GLY A 249 19.71 32.00 -6.40
CA GLY A 249 20.68 31.02 -5.99
C GLY A 249 20.93 30.00 -7.10
N LEU A 250 21.87 29.09 -6.89
CA LEU A 250 22.16 28.00 -7.82
C LEU A 250 21.90 26.64 -7.17
N LEU A 251 21.15 25.81 -7.88
CA LEU A 251 20.72 24.50 -7.44
C LEU A 251 21.30 23.44 -8.39
N VAL A 252 21.82 22.36 -7.84
CA VAL A 252 22.37 21.23 -8.61
C VAL A 252 21.64 19.93 -8.24
N GLN A 253 21.81 18.87 -9.04
CA GLN A 253 21.22 17.58 -8.70
C GLN A 253 21.94 16.93 -7.50
N PRO A 254 21.22 16.29 -6.55
CA PRO A 254 21.83 15.58 -5.43
C PRO A 254 22.93 14.60 -5.87
N GLY A 255 24.07 14.64 -5.18
CA GLY A 255 25.23 13.79 -5.46
C GLY A 255 26.19 14.32 -6.54
N HIS A 256 25.86 15.38 -7.28
CA HIS A 256 26.74 15.97 -8.29
C HIS A 256 27.70 16.99 -7.66
N LEU A 257 28.73 16.50 -6.96
CA LEU A 257 29.66 17.34 -6.19
C LEU A 257 30.54 18.26 -7.05
N ASP A 258 30.99 17.82 -8.23
CA ASP A 258 31.76 18.66 -9.15
C ASP A 258 30.94 19.85 -9.65
N ALA A 259 29.67 19.60 -10.01
CA ALA A 259 28.73 20.63 -10.42
C ALA A 259 28.46 21.62 -9.27
N LEU A 260 28.44 21.18 -8.01
CA LEU A 260 28.31 22.06 -6.85
C LEU A 260 29.47 23.06 -6.76
N ALA A 261 30.69 22.63 -7.07
CA ALA A 261 31.87 23.50 -7.06
C ALA A 261 31.87 24.51 -8.22
N GLU A 262 31.38 24.12 -9.40
CA GLU A 262 31.17 25.03 -10.53
C GLU A 262 30.08 26.07 -10.22
N ALA A 263 28.93 25.60 -9.74
CA ALA A 263 27.83 26.45 -9.30
C ALA A 263 28.25 27.40 -8.17
N PHE A 264 29.13 26.98 -7.25
CA PHE A 264 29.68 27.91 -6.25
C PHE A 264 30.38 29.11 -6.91
N ARG A 265 31.24 28.87 -7.91
CA ARG A 265 32.02 29.96 -8.56
C ARG A 265 31.08 30.96 -9.22
N GLU A 266 30.09 30.45 -9.93
CA GLU A 266 29.07 31.29 -10.58
C GLU A 266 28.21 32.05 -9.55
N ALA A 267 27.74 31.38 -8.50
CA ALA A 267 26.99 32.02 -7.43
C ALA A 267 27.80 33.11 -6.73
N TYR A 268 29.11 32.91 -6.56
CA TYR A 268 30.01 33.90 -6.00
C TYR A 268 30.22 35.08 -6.93
N ASP A 269 30.45 34.86 -8.23
CA ASP A 269 30.68 35.92 -9.21
C ASP A 269 29.44 36.80 -9.40
N HIS A 270 28.24 36.20 -9.36
CA HIS A 270 26.95 36.88 -9.49
C HIS A 270 26.23 37.17 -8.15
N ARG A 271 26.95 37.08 -7.02
CA ARG A 271 26.36 37.11 -5.66
C ARG A 271 25.50 38.33 -5.34
N GLU A 272 25.83 39.50 -5.88
CA GLU A 272 25.09 40.74 -5.61
C GLU A 272 23.71 40.72 -6.30
N GLU A 273 23.65 40.25 -7.54
CA GLU A 273 22.42 40.15 -8.33
C GLU A 273 21.50 39.05 -7.77
N LEU A 274 22.05 37.84 -7.61
CA LEU A 274 21.32 36.70 -7.04
C LEU A 274 20.83 37.00 -5.61
N GLY A 275 21.68 37.62 -4.79
CA GLY A 275 21.32 38.02 -3.44
C GLY A 275 20.21 39.07 -3.38
N ALA A 276 20.27 40.10 -4.23
CA ALA A 276 19.23 41.12 -4.31
C ALA A 276 17.87 40.53 -4.69
N ALA A 277 17.83 39.68 -5.73
CA ALA A 277 16.62 38.97 -6.14
C ALA A 277 16.09 38.04 -5.03
N GLY A 278 16.96 37.31 -4.34
CA GLY A 278 16.57 36.49 -3.19
C GLY A 278 15.92 37.30 -2.07
N ARG A 279 16.45 38.49 -1.77
CA ARG A 279 15.85 39.40 -0.78
C ARG A 279 14.46 39.88 -1.19
N GLU A 280 14.25 40.18 -2.48
CA GLU A 280 12.95 40.58 -3.02
C GLU A 280 11.92 39.45 -2.89
N ILE A 281 12.28 38.22 -3.26
CA ILE A 281 11.43 37.03 -3.09
C ILE A 281 11.01 36.88 -1.62
N VAL A 282 11.95 37.01 -0.69
CA VAL A 282 11.66 36.96 0.75
C VAL A 282 10.69 38.05 1.19
N ALA A 283 10.90 39.29 0.73
CA ALA A 283 10.04 40.41 1.05
C ALA A 283 8.62 40.28 0.49
N GLU A 284 8.47 39.61 -0.65
CA GLU A 284 7.17 39.38 -1.26
C GLU A 284 6.42 38.22 -0.59
N ARG A 285 7.10 37.09 -0.33
CA ARG A 285 6.42 35.81 -0.06
C ARG A 285 6.48 35.35 1.39
N TYR A 286 7.56 35.64 2.11
CA TYR A 286 7.88 34.95 3.37
C TYR A 286 7.80 35.87 4.60
N ARG A 287 7.13 37.02 4.52
CA ARG A 287 6.98 37.90 5.69
C ARG A 287 5.91 37.39 6.65
N TRP A 288 6.22 37.42 7.93
CA TRP A 288 5.29 36.97 8.97
C TRP A 288 3.97 37.74 9.02
N ASP A 289 4.00 39.05 8.76
CA ASP A 289 2.78 39.88 8.76
C ASP A 289 1.77 39.47 7.69
N ARG A 290 2.20 38.73 6.65
CA ARG A 290 1.33 38.12 5.64
C ARG A 290 0.95 36.69 6.00
N LEU A 291 1.94 35.88 6.40
CA LEU A 291 1.72 34.46 6.70
C LEU A 291 0.83 34.25 7.92
N ILE A 292 0.82 35.19 8.87
CA ILE A 292 0.01 35.07 10.09
C ILE A 292 -1.50 35.03 9.79
N GLU A 293 -1.96 35.71 8.74
CA GLU A 293 -3.38 35.69 8.34
C GLU A 293 -3.82 34.28 7.90
N GLN A 294 -2.92 33.55 7.23
CA GLN A 294 -3.17 32.16 6.85
C GLN A 294 -3.22 31.24 8.07
N VAL A 295 -2.35 31.47 9.05
CA VAL A 295 -2.35 30.72 10.32
C VAL A 295 -3.63 30.99 11.12
N GLU A 296 -4.09 32.25 11.17
CA GLU A 296 -5.36 32.62 11.81
C GLU A 296 -6.55 31.88 11.17
N ALA A 297 -6.59 31.77 9.83
CA ALA A 297 -7.65 31.03 9.15
C ALA A 297 -7.68 29.54 9.53
N VAL A 298 -6.49 28.91 9.66
CA VAL A 298 -6.39 27.51 10.14
C VAL A 298 -6.88 27.39 11.58
N TYR A 299 -6.56 28.37 12.43
CA TYR A 299 -7.02 28.36 13.83
C TYR A 299 -8.54 28.52 13.94
N GLU A 300 -9.14 29.36 13.11
CA GLU A 300 -10.60 29.53 13.05
C GLU A 300 -11.30 28.24 12.60
N ALA A 301 -10.75 27.52 11.62
CA ALA A 301 -11.26 26.22 11.19
C ALA A 301 -11.20 25.18 12.32
N ALA A 302 -10.03 25.02 12.95
CA ALA A 302 -9.84 24.08 14.04
C ALA A 302 -10.73 24.40 15.26
N LEU A 303 -10.90 25.69 15.60
CA LEU A 303 -11.78 26.11 16.68
C LEU A 303 -13.25 25.86 16.36
N THR A 304 -13.68 26.11 15.12
CA THR A 304 -15.05 25.85 14.66
C THR A 304 -15.39 24.37 14.81
N GLU A 305 -14.49 23.48 14.35
CA GLU A 305 -14.66 22.03 14.51
C GLU A 305 -14.71 21.64 15.99
N LYS A 306 -13.77 22.14 16.81
CA LYS A 306 -13.72 21.86 18.25
C LYS A 306 -15.01 22.28 18.98
N LEU A 307 -15.46 23.52 18.75
CA LEU A 307 -16.69 24.03 19.35
C LEU A 307 -17.92 23.23 18.90
N ALA A 308 -17.94 22.79 17.64
CA ALA A 308 -18.99 21.94 17.14
C ALA A 308 -18.97 20.54 17.76
N GLU A 309 -17.81 19.99 18.15
CA GLU A 309 -17.72 18.73 18.88
C GLU A 309 -18.09 18.85 20.37
N GLU A 310 -17.93 20.03 20.95
CA GLU A 310 -18.26 20.36 22.35
C GLU A 310 -19.73 20.77 22.53
N ASP A 311 -20.48 20.97 21.44
CA ASP A 311 -21.91 21.27 21.48
C ASP A 311 -22.70 20.12 22.15
N PRO A 312 -23.31 20.35 23.33
CA PRO A 312 -24.06 19.32 24.05
C PRO A 312 -25.32 18.85 23.33
N HIS A 313 -25.77 19.57 22.29
CA HIS A 313 -26.91 19.20 21.47
C HIS A 313 -26.51 18.42 20.21
N ARG A 314 -25.24 18.40 19.83
CA ARG A 314 -24.78 17.65 18.67
C ARG A 314 -24.64 16.17 19.02
N PRO A 315 -25.19 15.24 18.19
CA PRO A 315 -24.95 13.82 18.37
C PRO A 315 -23.45 13.50 18.46
N LYS A 316 -23.03 12.78 19.50
CA LYS A 316 -21.66 12.29 19.63
C LYS A 316 -21.43 11.04 18.78
N ALA A 317 -22.47 10.21 18.64
CA ALA A 317 -22.45 9.01 17.84
C ALA A 317 -23.64 8.96 16.86
N SER A 318 -23.44 8.32 15.72
CA SER A 318 -24.48 8.06 14.72
C SER A 318 -24.52 6.57 14.40
N ILE A 319 -25.69 5.96 14.54
CA ILE A 319 -25.93 4.58 14.12
C ILE A 319 -26.52 4.61 12.71
N VAL A 320 -25.83 4.00 11.76
CA VAL A 320 -26.23 3.89 10.35
C VAL A 320 -26.70 2.47 10.07
N ILE A 321 -27.93 2.32 9.57
CA ILE A 321 -28.56 1.03 9.29
C ILE A 321 -28.86 0.92 7.79
N PRO A 322 -28.06 0.19 7.01
CA PRO A 322 -28.39 -0.11 5.62
C PRO A 322 -29.48 -1.20 5.56
N VAL A 323 -30.53 -0.97 4.77
CA VAL A 323 -31.69 -1.86 4.64
C VAL A 323 -31.88 -2.24 3.18
N TYR A 324 -31.88 -3.54 2.89
CA TYR A 324 -32.39 -4.06 1.62
C TYR A 324 -33.11 -5.37 1.86
N ASN A 325 -34.44 -5.35 1.69
CA ASN A 325 -35.32 -6.51 1.84
C ASN A 325 -35.17 -7.24 3.19
N LYS A 326 -35.47 -6.52 4.29
CA LYS A 326 -35.38 -7.01 5.68
C LYS A 326 -36.68 -6.81 6.48
N ALA A 327 -37.84 -6.83 5.82
CA ALA A 327 -39.12 -6.54 6.47
C ALA A 327 -39.38 -7.35 7.76
N PRO A 328 -39.00 -8.64 7.88
CA PRO A 328 -39.21 -9.40 9.11
C PRO A 328 -38.38 -8.94 10.31
N TYR A 329 -37.28 -8.20 10.10
CA TYR A 329 -36.26 -7.94 11.14
C TYR A 329 -35.98 -6.45 11.36
N VAL A 330 -36.23 -5.60 10.36
CA VAL A 330 -35.82 -4.18 10.37
C VAL A 330 -36.36 -3.41 11.58
N ARG A 331 -37.59 -3.70 12.03
CA ARG A 331 -38.16 -3.07 13.22
C ARG A 331 -37.37 -3.40 14.49
N GLU A 332 -37.01 -4.66 14.70
CA GLU A 332 -36.22 -5.07 15.88
C GLU A 332 -34.83 -4.42 15.87
N ALA A 333 -34.19 -4.35 14.69
CA ALA A 333 -32.89 -3.73 14.52
C ALA A 333 -32.93 -2.23 14.87
N VAL A 334 -33.85 -1.47 14.26
CA VAL A 334 -34.02 -0.03 14.50
C VAL A 334 -34.41 0.25 15.94
N GLU A 335 -35.32 -0.52 16.54
CA GLU A 335 -35.68 -0.36 17.95
C GLU A 335 -34.50 -0.62 18.90
N SER A 336 -33.59 -1.56 18.57
CA SER A 336 -32.38 -1.79 19.37
C SER A 336 -31.41 -0.60 19.32
N ALA A 337 -31.33 0.06 18.17
CA ALA A 337 -30.53 1.28 18.00
C ALA A 337 -31.13 2.48 18.73
N LEU A 338 -32.45 2.62 18.76
CA LEU A 338 -33.16 3.70 19.47
C LEU A 338 -33.18 3.55 20.99
N ARG A 339 -32.84 2.37 21.53
CA ARG A 339 -32.87 2.06 22.97
C ARG A 339 -31.49 2.09 23.64
N GLN A 340 -30.50 2.74 23.02
CA GLN A 340 -29.17 2.86 23.62
C GLN A 340 -29.20 3.73 24.88
N GLN A 341 -28.55 3.24 25.93
CA GLN A 341 -28.38 3.89 27.23
C GLN A 341 -27.02 4.59 27.23
N ALA A 342 -26.96 5.79 26.66
CA ALA A 342 -25.76 6.63 26.66
C ALA A 342 -26.03 7.94 27.40
N ASP A 343 -25.00 8.50 28.04
CA ASP A 343 -25.05 9.80 28.73
C ASP A 343 -24.78 11.00 27.80
N PHE A 344 -24.79 10.75 26.49
CA PHE A 344 -24.58 11.73 25.43
C PHE A 344 -25.64 11.58 24.32
N PRO A 345 -25.95 12.66 23.58
CA PRO A 345 -26.86 12.59 22.43
C PRO A 345 -26.28 11.69 21.32
N TYR A 346 -27.16 10.96 20.65
CA TYR A 346 -26.83 10.17 19.47
C TYR A 346 -28.01 10.22 18.49
N GLU A 347 -27.76 9.80 17.25
CA GLU A 347 -28.79 9.73 16.21
C GLU A 347 -28.81 8.35 15.53
N VAL A 348 -29.95 8.03 14.91
CA VAL A 348 -30.16 6.80 14.15
C VAL A 348 -30.59 7.17 12.74
N ILE A 349 -29.81 6.74 11.75
CA ILE A 349 -30.00 7.01 10.33
C ILE A 349 -30.19 5.66 9.63
N VAL A 350 -31.32 5.50 8.97
CA VAL A 350 -31.65 4.31 8.18
C VAL A 350 -31.59 4.67 6.71
N VAL A 351 -30.89 3.84 5.94
CA VAL A 351 -30.80 3.98 4.48
C VAL A 351 -31.44 2.76 3.85
N ASP A 352 -32.65 2.95 3.32
CA ASP A 352 -33.33 1.95 2.50
C ASP A 352 -32.78 1.97 1.07
N ASP A 353 -32.05 0.91 0.73
CA ASP A 353 -31.34 0.69 -0.53
C ASP A 353 -32.26 0.03 -1.58
N GLY A 354 -33.47 0.59 -1.74
CA GLY A 354 -34.45 0.18 -2.74
C GLY A 354 -35.17 -1.12 -2.40
N SER A 355 -35.63 -1.29 -1.16
CA SER A 355 -36.38 -2.49 -0.75
C SER A 355 -37.73 -2.63 -1.48
N THR A 356 -38.16 -3.89 -1.67
CA THR A 356 -39.40 -4.26 -2.35
C THR A 356 -40.26 -5.25 -1.55
N ASP A 357 -39.89 -5.54 -0.31
CA ASP A 357 -40.48 -6.61 0.52
C ASP A 357 -41.39 -6.10 1.66
N GLY A 358 -41.69 -4.80 1.70
CA GLY A 358 -42.41 -4.17 2.81
C GLY A 358 -41.52 -3.40 3.80
N SER A 359 -40.18 -3.45 3.64
CA SER A 359 -39.26 -2.74 4.55
C SER A 359 -39.48 -1.23 4.54
N ALA A 360 -39.69 -0.63 3.36
CA ALA A 360 -39.88 0.81 3.21
C ALA A 360 -41.12 1.30 4.00
N GLU A 361 -42.25 0.59 3.88
CA GLU A 361 -43.48 0.93 4.59
C GLU A 361 -43.35 0.80 6.10
N ILE A 362 -42.58 -0.19 6.59
CA ILE A 362 -42.29 -0.34 8.01
C ILE A 362 -41.45 0.83 8.50
N LEU A 363 -40.44 1.24 7.73
CA LEU A 363 -39.56 2.35 8.09
C LEU A 363 -40.29 3.69 8.14
N GLU A 364 -41.20 3.96 7.19
CA GLU A 364 -42.02 5.17 7.20
C GLU A 364 -42.94 5.22 8.43
N GLN A 365 -43.58 4.10 8.78
CA GLN A 365 -44.37 4.01 10.02
C GLN A 365 -43.52 4.24 11.26
N MET A 366 -42.27 3.75 11.26
CA MET A 366 -41.35 3.99 12.38
C MET A 366 -40.89 5.45 12.45
N ALA A 367 -40.69 6.13 11.31
CA ALA A 367 -40.34 7.55 11.29
C ALA A 367 -41.46 8.43 11.89
N GLU A 368 -42.73 8.05 11.68
CA GLU A 368 -43.88 8.69 12.33
C GLU A 368 -43.92 8.40 13.84
N GLU A 369 -43.60 7.17 14.26
CA GLU A 369 -43.58 6.72 15.66
C GLU A 369 -42.41 7.33 16.46
N TYR A 370 -41.26 7.54 15.81
CA TYR A 370 -40.01 7.99 16.40
C TYR A 370 -39.49 9.26 15.69
N PRO A 371 -39.86 10.47 16.13
CA PRO A 371 -39.48 11.73 15.45
C PRO A 371 -37.98 12.02 15.33
N GLY A 372 -37.12 11.28 16.03
CA GLY A 372 -35.65 11.37 15.94
C GLY A 372 -35.02 10.35 14.98
N LEU A 373 -35.81 9.47 14.35
CA LEU A 373 -35.36 8.50 13.37
C LEU A 373 -35.28 9.17 11.99
N VAL A 374 -34.10 9.14 11.38
CA VAL A 374 -33.91 9.62 10.01
C VAL A 374 -34.01 8.44 9.06
N VAL A 375 -34.94 8.47 8.10
CA VAL A 375 -35.08 7.45 7.05
C VAL A 375 -34.78 8.09 5.69
N ILE A 376 -33.94 7.44 4.92
CA ILE A 376 -33.51 7.88 3.58
C ILE A 376 -33.76 6.73 2.62
N HIS A 377 -34.35 7.04 1.46
CA HIS A 377 -34.55 6.07 0.38
C HIS A 377 -33.62 6.36 -0.79
N GLN A 378 -33.06 5.31 -1.39
CA GLN A 378 -32.26 5.39 -2.61
C GLN A 378 -32.57 4.22 -3.55
N GLU A 379 -32.12 4.32 -4.80
CA GLU A 379 -32.07 3.16 -5.69
C GLU A 379 -31.00 2.18 -5.20
N ASN A 380 -31.22 0.87 -5.38
CA ASN A 380 -30.29 -0.16 -4.91
C ASN A 380 -28.90 0.04 -5.52
N ALA A 381 -27.93 0.34 -4.66
CA ALA A 381 -26.54 0.57 -5.00
C ALA A 381 -25.58 -0.32 -4.18
N GLY A 382 -26.11 -1.22 -3.35
CA GLY A 382 -25.35 -2.13 -2.50
C GLY A 382 -25.02 -1.59 -1.12
N VAL A 383 -24.68 -2.50 -0.20
CA VAL A 383 -24.47 -2.20 1.23
C VAL A 383 -23.39 -1.15 1.49
N ALA A 384 -22.28 -1.18 0.74
CA ALA A 384 -21.19 -0.22 0.89
C ALA A 384 -21.67 1.20 0.52
N ALA A 385 -22.43 1.35 -0.57
CA ALA A 385 -22.99 2.63 -1.00
C ALA A 385 -23.99 3.17 0.03
N ALA A 386 -24.90 2.32 0.53
CA ALA A 386 -25.87 2.68 1.56
C ALA A 386 -25.20 3.11 2.88
N ARG A 387 -24.18 2.37 3.37
CA ARG A 387 -23.39 2.78 4.54
C ARG A 387 -22.72 4.12 4.32
N ASN A 388 -22.03 4.29 3.20
CA ASN A 388 -21.37 5.56 2.88
C ASN A 388 -22.34 6.74 2.78
N HIS A 389 -23.56 6.52 2.25
CA HIS A 389 -24.59 7.56 2.18
C HIS A 389 -25.04 7.99 3.58
N GLY A 390 -25.37 7.04 4.45
CA GLY A 390 -25.75 7.33 5.83
C GLY A 390 -24.63 8.02 6.61
N ILE A 391 -23.38 7.58 6.45
CA ILE A 391 -22.23 8.19 7.14
C ILE A 391 -21.99 9.62 6.66
N ARG A 392 -22.16 9.93 5.36
CA ARG A 392 -22.02 11.31 4.88
C ARG A 392 -23.01 12.27 5.54
N LEU A 393 -24.19 11.80 5.89
CA LEU A 393 -25.25 12.58 6.55
C LEU A 393 -25.13 12.59 8.08
N ALA A 394 -24.39 11.63 8.66
CA ALA A 394 -24.15 11.53 10.09
C ALA A 394 -23.43 12.77 10.66
N MET A 395 -23.93 13.32 11.75
CA MET A 395 -23.33 14.42 12.48
C MET A 395 -22.35 13.96 13.56
N GLY A 396 -22.45 12.70 13.98
CA GLY A 396 -21.66 12.08 15.04
C GLY A 396 -20.18 11.92 14.69
N ARG A 397 -19.32 12.17 15.68
CA ARG A 397 -17.87 11.90 15.56
C ARG A 397 -17.55 10.41 15.60
N TYR A 398 -18.45 9.61 16.17
CA TYR A 398 -18.38 8.15 16.18
C TYR A 398 -19.49 7.56 15.33
N ILE A 399 -19.16 6.53 14.57
CA ILE A 399 -20.06 5.88 13.63
C ILE A 399 -20.19 4.42 13.99
N CYS A 400 -21.41 3.91 13.98
CA CYS A 400 -21.72 2.49 14.12
C CYS A 400 -22.54 2.05 12.90
N CYS A 401 -22.09 1.07 12.14
CA CYS A 401 -22.93 0.42 11.14
C CYS A 401 -23.60 -0.81 11.76
N LEU A 402 -24.93 -0.87 11.72
CA LEU A 402 -25.72 -2.01 12.20
C LEU A 402 -26.52 -2.60 11.04
N ASP A 403 -26.31 -3.87 10.73
CA ASP A 403 -27.09 -4.54 9.69
C ASP A 403 -28.56 -4.71 10.12
N ALA A 404 -29.48 -4.56 9.18
CA ALA A 404 -30.92 -4.45 9.45
C ALA A 404 -31.63 -5.74 9.93
N ASP A 405 -30.91 -6.83 10.09
CA ASP A 405 -31.36 -8.07 10.74
C ASP A 405 -30.68 -8.37 12.08
N ASP A 406 -29.73 -7.53 12.49
CA ASP A 406 -29.00 -7.66 13.75
C ASP A 406 -29.52 -6.69 14.82
N MET A 407 -29.00 -6.83 16.05
CA MET A 407 -29.32 -5.92 17.15
C MET A 407 -28.06 -5.57 17.96
N ILE A 408 -28.14 -4.49 18.70
CA ILE A 408 -27.13 -4.11 19.70
C ILE A 408 -27.74 -4.10 21.11
N ASP A 409 -26.92 -4.45 22.09
CA ASP A 409 -27.25 -4.33 23.51
C ASP A 409 -27.42 -2.85 23.91
N PRO A 410 -28.32 -2.51 24.85
CA PRO A 410 -28.52 -1.12 25.28
C PRO A 410 -27.24 -0.40 25.75
N LEU A 411 -26.22 -1.12 26.23
CA LEU A 411 -24.96 -0.54 26.70
C LEU A 411 -23.87 -0.48 25.62
N PHE A 412 -24.18 -0.82 24.36
CA PHE A 412 -23.18 -0.86 23.29
C PHE A 412 -22.52 0.50 23.09
N LEU A 413 -23.29 1.58 22.88
CA LEU A 413 -22.73 2.92 22.65
C LEU A 413 -21.95 3.44 23.85
N GLU A 414 -22.48 3.33 25.07
CA GLU A 414 -21.81 3.79 26.29
C GLU A 414 -20.41 3.17 26.42
N ARG A 415 -20.33 1.83 26.35
CA ARG A 415 -19.08 1.11 26.59
C ARG A 415 -18.06 1.28 25.46
N THR A 416 -18.52 1.35 24.22
CA THR A 416 -17.62 1.52 23.06
C THR A 416 -17.15 2.96 22.90
N ALA A 417 -18.01 3.96 23.12
CA ALA A 417 -17.63 5.36 23.09
C ALA A 417 -16.66 5.72 24.22
N ALA A 418 -16.86 5.20 25.44
CA ALA A 418 -15.93 5.40 26.54
C ALA A 418 -14.52 4.89 26.22
N ALA A 419 -14.41 3.77 25.49
CA ALA A 419 -13.12 3.26 25.05
C ALA A 419 -12.44 4.17 24.00
N LEU A 420 -13.20 4.71 23.04
CA LEU A 420 -12.69 5.71 22.08
C LEU A 420 -12.30 7.02 22.77
N ASP A 421 -13.06 7.50 23.75
CA ASP A 421 -12.74 8.72 24.50
C ASP A 421 -11.43 8.58 25.27
N ALA A 422 -11.20 7.42 25.89
CA ALA A 422 -10.03 7.15 26.70
C ALA A 422 -8.72 7.06 25.89
N ASP A 423 -8.81 6.82 24.59
CA ASP A 423 -7.66 6.61 23.73
C ASP A 423 -7.86 7.26 22.34
N PRO A 424 -7.29 8.46 22.13
CA PRO A 424 -7.32 9.16 20.85
C PRO A 424 -6.73 8.35 19.69
N GLY A 425 -5.83 7.40 19.95
CA GLY A 425 -5.19 6.56 18.94
C GLY A 425 -6.08 5.45 18.40
N LEU A 426 -7.15 5.07 19.11
CA LEU A 426 -8.10 4.05 18.64
C LEU A 426 -8.92 4.57 17.47
N GLY A 427 -8.99 3.79 16.40
CA GLY A 427 -9.87 4.06 15.26
C GLY A 427 -11.16 3.28 15.32
N ILE A 428 -11.12 2.08 15.92
CA ILE A 428 -12.20 1.09 15.90
C ILE A 428 -12.34 0.48 17.29
N VAL A 429 -13.56 0.32 17.79
CA VAL A 429 -13.87 -0.43 19.00
C VAL A 429 -14.96 -1.43 18.69
N TYR A 430 -14.72 -2.68 19.03
CA TYR A 430 -15.63 -3.79 18.78
C TYR A 430 -15.80 -4.64 20.03
N THR A 431 -16.78 -5.55 20.01
CA THR A 431 -17.18 -6.31 21.20
C THR A 431 -17.19 -7.81 20.91
N ASP A 432 -17.36 -8.63 21.94
CA ASP A 432 -17.74 -10.02 21.71
C ASP A 432 -19.15 -10.04 21.08
N MET A 433 -19.56 -11.17 20.52
CA MET A 433 -20.81 -11.26 19.77
C MET A 433 -21.70 -12.37 20.33
N LEU A 434 -22.98 -12.09 20.55
CA LEU A 434 -24.00 -13.11 20.77
C LEU A 434 -24.58 -13.50 19.40
N VAL A 435 -24.20 -14.66 18.89
CA VAL A 435 -24.80 -15.20 17.67
C VAL A 435 -26.08 -15.93 18.04
N PHE A 436 -27.19 -15.61 17.38
CA PHE A 436 -28.49 -16.23 17.64
C PHE A 436 -29.29 -16.48 16.35
N GLY A 437 -30.30 -17.34 16.41
CA GLY A 437 -31.19 -17.59 15.27
C GLY A 437 -32.20 -18.70 15.54
N ASP A 438 -33.18 -18.80 14.66
CA ASP A 438 -34.21 -19.84 14.68
C ASP A 438 -33.89 -20.91 13.62
N TRP A 439 -33.77 -22.17 14.07
CA TRP A 439 -33.48 -23.31 13.19
C TRP A 439 -34.66 -24.28 13.18
N PRO A 440 -35.04 -24.84 12.02
CA PRO A 440 -36.16 -25.80 11.93
C PRO A 440 -36.01 -26.99 12.89
N ASP A 441 -34.78 -27.53 13.01
CA ASP A 441 -34.53 -28.76 13.77
C ASP A 441 -34.05 -28.52 15.21
N ARG A 442 -33.57 -27.32 15.53
CA ARG A 442 -32.95 -26.99 16.83
C ARG A 442 -33.73 -25.95 17.64
N GLY A 443 -34.78 -25.36 17.05
CA GLY A 443 -35.50 -24.24 17.65
C GLY A 443 -34.62 -23.00 17.80
N ARG A 444 -34.91 -22.19 18.83
CA ARG A 444 -34.10 -21.02 19.20
C ARG A 444 -32.72 -21.44 19.65
N TRP A 445 -31.69 -20.92 19.00
CA TRP A 445 -30.30 -21.19 19.33
C TRP A 445 -29.53 -19.88 19.55
N GLN A 446 -28.62 -19.88 20.52
CA GLN A 446 -27.72 -18.76 20.78
C GLN A 446 -26.40 -19.23 21.40
N HIS A 447 -25.29 -18.56 21.07
CA HIS A 447 -23.99 -18.75 21.72
C HIS A 447 -23.12 -17.48 21.61
N VAL A 448 -22.17 -17.35 22.52
CA VAL A 448 -21.23 -16.22 22.52
C VAL A 448 -19.97 -16.58 21.74
N VAL A 449 -19.59 -15.71 20.81
CA VAL A 449 -18.32 -15.73 20.09
C VAL A 449 -17.44 -14.62 20.65
N ARG A 450 -16.29 -15.00 21.20
CA ARG A 450 -15.29 -14.05 21.69
C ARG A 450 -14.49 -13.51 20.51
N ALA A 451 -14.41 -12.18 20.37
CA ALA A 451 -13.58 -11.59 19.32
C ALA A 451 -12.09 -11.61 19.71
N ASP A 452 -11.23 -11.60 18.70
CA ASP A 452 -9.78 -11.55 18.89
C ASP A 452 -9.32 -10.19 19.43
N GLU A 453 -8.18 -10.16 20.14
CA GLU A 453 -7.50 -8.90 20.42
C GLU A 453 -6.89 -8.32 19.14
N TYR A 454 -6.82 -6.99 19.07
CA TYR A 454 -6.37 -6.32 17.86
C TYR A 454 -4.86 -6.45 17.67
N GLU A 455 -4.47 -7.00 16.53
CA GLU A 455 -3.11 -7.02 16.00
C GLU A 455 -3.18 -6.77 14.49
N PHE A 456 -2.47 -5.77 13.98
CA PHE A 456 -2.55 -5.44 12.54
C PHE A 456 -2.04 -6.58 11.66
N GLU A 457 -1.01 -7.31 12.08
CA GLU A 457 -0.51 -8.50 11.37
C GLU A 457 -1.56 -9.62 11.31
N ARG A 458 -2.32 -9.82 12.38
CA ARG A 458 -3.45 -10.76 12.39
C ARG A 458 -4.57 -10.29 11.48
N LEU A 459 -4.83 -8.98 11.47
CA LEU A 459 -5.83 -8.39 10.60
C LEU A 459 -5.46 -8.64 9.15
N GLN A 460 -4.19 -8.48 8.74
CA GLN A 460 -3.75 -8.82 7.38
C GLN A 460 -4.02 -10.29 6.98
N GLN A 461 -4.11 -11.19 7.95
CA GLN A 461 -4.34 -12.60 7.68
C GLN A 461 -5.84 -12.93 7.58
N ARG A 462 -6.69 -12.32 8.41
CA ARG A 462 -8.14 -12.58 8.41
C ARG A 462 -8.95 -11.44 9.03
N ASN A 463 -10.19 -11.27 8.56
CA ASN A 463 -11.15 -10.39 9.22
C ASN A 463 -11.65 -11.04 10.52
N PHE A 464 -11.40 -10.40 11.67
CA PHE A 464 -11.91 -10.82 12.97
C PHE A 464 -12.71 -9.72 13.68
N ILE A 465 -12.82 -8.53 13.07
CA ILE A 465 -13.58 -7.42 13.61
C ILE A 465 -15.03 -7.61 13.14
N PRO A 466 -16.01 -7.76 14.04
CA PRO A 466 -17.41 -7.88 13.66
C PRO A 466 -17.90 -6.68 12.85
N CYS A 467 -18.83 -6.90 11.92
CA CYS A 467 -19.40 -5.85 11.05
C CYS A 467 -20.01 -4.70 11.86
N CYS A 468 -20.63 -4.99 13.01
CA CYS A 468 -21.09 -3.99 13.95
C CYS A 468 -20.01 -3.66 14.99
N ASN A 469 -19.47 -2.45 14.86
CA ASN A 469 -18.46 -1.87 15.72
C ASN A 469 -18.64 -0.34 15.75
N LEU A 470 -17.99 0.35 16.69
CA LEU A 470 -17.98 1.80 16.76
C LEU A 470 -16.61 2.31 16.31
N PHE A 471 -16.57 3.16 15.29
CA PHE A 471 -15.33 3.72 14.77
C PHE A 471 -15.38 5.24 14.67
N ARG A 472 -14.21 5.87 14.57
CA ARG A 472 -14.13 7.33 14.39
C ARG A 472 -14.51 7.70 12.97
N ARG A 473 -15.41 8.68 12.82
CA ARG A 473 -15.78 9.26 11.52
C ARG A 473 -14.54 9.71 10.74
N VAL A 474 -13.64 10.45 11.38
CA VAL A 474 -12.39 10.94 10.77
C VAL A 474 -11.48 9.81 10.27
N ALA A 475 -11.50 8.65 10.93
CA ALA A 475 -10.70 7.51 10.50
C ALA A 475 -11.31 6.84 9.25
N TRP A 476 -12.64 6.83 9.11
CA TRP A 476 -13.34 6.43 7.88
C TRP A 476 -13.11 7.42 6.74
N GLU A 477 -13.20 8.73 6.99
CA GLU A 477 -12.95 9.78 5.99
C GLU A 477 -11.55 9.64 5.38
N ARG A 478 -10.53 9.48 6.24
CA ARG A 478 -9.13 9.34 5.81
C ARG A 478 -8.81 8.01 5.15
N ALA A 479 -9.55 6.96 5.49
CA ALA A 479 -9.41 5.64 4.85
C ALA A 479 -10.11 5.55 3.48
N GLY A 480 -10.86 6.58 3.07
CA GLY A 480 -11.56 6.62 1.77
C GLY A 480 -12.95 5.97 1.78
N GLY A 481 -13.49 5.66 2.96
CA GLY A 481 -14.80 5.03 3.14
C GLY A 481 -14.90 3.57 2.70
N TYR A 482 -16.13 3.02 2.69
CA TYR A 482 -16.36 1.62 2.29
C TYR A 482 -16.22 1.48 0.77
N LYS A 483 -15.41 0.52 0.31
CA LYS A 483 -15.35 0.17 -1.12
C LYS A 483 -16.40 -0.87 -1.48
N ASP A 484 -16.87 -0.82 -2.72
CA ASP A 484 -17.78 -1.83 -3.24
C ASP A 484 -17.00 -3.14 -3.52
N ILE A 485 -17.24 -4.15 -2.69
CA ILE A 485 -16.66 -5.49 -2.80
C ILE A 485 -17.79 -6.51 -2.73
N ASN A 486 -18.07 -7.16 -3.86
CA ASN A 486 -19.17 -8.11 -4.01
C ASN A 486 -18.66 -9.56 -3.89
N PRO A 487 -19.28 -10.44 -3.07
CA PRO A 487 -20.51 -10.21 -2.29
C PRO A 487 -20.34 -9.54 -0.92
N SER A 488 -19.13 -9.45 -0.37
CA SER A 488 -18.85 -8.81 0.93
C SER A 488 -17.33 -8.66 1.16
N TRP A 489 -16.92 -8.13 2.31
CA TRP A 489 -15.55 -7.76 2.77
C TRP A 489 -15.22 -6.27 2.61
N GLU A 490 -16.23 -5.45 2.35
CA GLU A 490 -16.15 -3.99 2.37
C GLU A 490 -15.67 -3.46 3.74
N ASP A 491 -16.02 -4.14 4.82
CA ASP A 491 -15.58 -3.81 6.18
C ASP A 491 -14.10 -4.16 6.38
N TYR A 492 -13.69 -5.36 5.96
CA TYR A 492 -12.32 -5.82 6.10
C TYR A 492 -11.33 -4.92 5.36
N GLU A 493 -11.66 -4.52 4.14
CA GLU A 493 -10.88 -3.58 3.35
C GLU A 493 -10.70 -2.24 4.07
N LEU A 494 -11.79 -1.70 4.63
CA LEU A 494 -11.77 -0.46 5.41
C LEU A 494 -10.86 -0.59 6.63
N TRP A 495 -10.94 -1.70 7.38
CA TRP A 495 -10.09 -1.93 8.56
C TRP A 495 -8.61 -2.04 8.20
N LEU A 496 -8.28 -2.63 7.05
CA LEU A 496 -6.90 -2.66 6.53
C LEU A 496 -6.41 -1.25 6.20
N ASN A 497 -7.22 -0.42 5.51
CA ASN A 497 -6.85 0.96 5.23
C ASN A 497 -6.66 1.79 6.50
N MET A 498 -7.56 1.65 7.49
CA MET A 498 -7.41 2.30 8.78
C MET A 498 -6.11 1.86 9.49
N GLY A 499 -5.79 0.57 9.45
CA GLY A 499 -4.55 0.02 10.02
C GLY A 499 -3.29 0.55 9.34
N LYS A 500 -3.27 0.68 8.01
CA LYS A 500 -2.17 1.30 7.25
C LYS A 500 -1.93 2.76 7.65
N LEU A 501 -2.99 3.48 8.00
CA LEU A 501 -2.95 4.85 8.50
C LEU A 501 -2.59 4.92 10.01
N GLY A 502 -2.20 3.80 10.62
CA GLY A 502 -1.81 3.72 12.03
C GLY A 502 -2.96 3.80 13.03
N TRP A 503 -4.22 3.66 12.59
CA TRP A 503 -5.32 3.39 13.52
C TRP A 503 -5.24 1.95 14.02
N TYR A 504 -5.59 1.74 15.29
CA TYR A 504 -5.69 0.41 15.87
C TYR A 504 -7.06 0.20 16.50
N GLY A 505 -7.42 -1.07 16.64
CA GLY A 505 -8.67 -1.50 17.23
C GLY A 505 -8.53 -1.82 18.72
N ARG A 506 -9.67 -1.88 19.42
CA ARG A 506 -9.75 -2.45 20.77
C ARG A 506 -11.02 -3.27 20.94
N ARG A 507 -10.86 -4.45 21.53
CA ARG A 507 -11.99 -5.26 21.99
C ARG A 507 -12.47 -4.79 23.35
N VAL A 508 -13.77 -4.53 23.48
CA VAL A 508 -14.46 -4.36 24.75
C VAL A 508 -15.12 -5.69 25.13
N PRO A 509 -14.75 -6.32 26.25
CA PRO A 509 -15.31 -7.63 26.63
C PRO A 509 -16.83 -7.59 26.86
N GLY A 510 -17.51 -8.65 26.44
CA GLY A 510 -18.96 -8.83 26.60
C GLY A 510 -19.71 -8.81 25.26
N PRO A 511 -20.77 -9.62 25.11
CA PRO A 511 -21.45 -9.82 23.84
C PRO A 511 -22.47 -8.70 23.54
N LEU A 512 -21.99 -7.48 23.31
CA LEU A 512 -22.87 -6.31 23.11
C LEU A 512 -23.40 -6.22 21.67
N PHE A 513 -22.79 -6.93 20.72
CA PHE A 513 -23.34 -7.12 19.39
C PHE A 513 -24.13 -8.43 19.33
N ARG A 514 -25.36 -8.39 18.80
CA ARG A 514 -26.23 -9.56 18.64
C ARG A 514 -26.40 -9.84 17.15
N TYR A 515 -25.72 -10.86 16.67
CA TYR A 515 -25.69 -11.25 15.27
C TYR A 515 -26.69 -12.36 14.97
N ARG A 516 -27.58 -12.13 14.01
CA ARG A 516 -28.63 -13.06 13.62
C ARG A 516 -28.16 -13.96 12.48
N LYS A 517 -27.98 -15.24 12.79
CA LYS A 517 -27.71 -16.26 11.75
C LYS A 517 -29.03 -16.78 11.19
N LEU A 518 -29.36 -16.38 9.96
CA LEU A 518 -30.54 -16.84 9.24
C LEU A 518 -30.33 -18.26 8.69
N TYR A 519 -31.30 -19.15 8.92
CA TYR A 519 -31.32 -20.47 8.27
C TYR A 519 -31.57 -20.31 6.77
N ARG A 520 -30.68 -20.86 5.96
CA ARG A 520 -30.82 -20.94 4.50
C ARG A 520 -30.51 -22.37 4.06
N GLU A 521 -31.48 -23.09 3.53
CA GLU A 521 -31.23 -24.40 2.91
C GLU A 521 -30.22 -24.25 1.78
N GLY A 522 -29.17 -25.07 1.80
CA GLY A 522 -28.26 -25.28 0.67
C GLY A 522 -27.22 -24.21 0.35
N ARG A 523 -27.06 -23.12 1.12
CA ARG A 523 -26.14 -22.00 0.76
C ARG A 523 -24.78 -21.95 1.46
N ASP A 524 -24.51 -22.77 2.48
CA ASP A 524 -23.20 -22.78 3.16
C ASP A 524 -22.04 -23.35 2.31
N PHE A 525 -22.34 -23.94 1.14
CA PHE A 525 -21.33 -24.46 0.21
C PHE A 525 -20.87 -23.43 -0.85
N GLU A 526 -21.73 -22.48 -1.26
CA GLU A 526 -21.37 -21.45 -2.26
C GLU A 526 -20.49 -20.34 -1.66
N SER A 527 -20.71 -19.97 -0.39
CA SER A 527 -19.96 -18.92 0.31
C SER A 527 -18.47 -19.27 0.51
N LYS A 528 -18.14 -20.54 0.78
CA LYS A 528 -16.74 -21.00 0.88
C LYS A 528 -16.00 -21.00 -0.46
N GLY A 529 -16.73 -21.05 -1.59
CA GLY A 529 -16.14 -21.05 -2.93
C GLY A 529 -15.67 -19.68 -3.43
N GLN A 530 -16.10 -18.59 -2.78
CA GLN A 530 -15.80 -17.21 -3.16
C GLN A 530 -14.75 -16.53 -2.27
N GLU A 531 -14.43 -17.10 -1.11
CA GLU A 531 -13.47 -16.52 -0.16
C GLU A 531 -12.09 -16.26 -0.78
N TRP A 532 -11.61 -17.17 -1.63
CA TRP A 532 -10.34 -17.00 -2.32
C TRP A 532 -10.38 -15.88 -3.38
N LEU A 533 -11.53 -15.64 -4.02
CA LEU A 533 -11.74 -14.51 -4.94
C LEU A 533 -11.82 -13.19 -4.18
N LEU A 534 -12.53 -13.16 -3.06
CA LEU A 534 -12.56 -11.99 -2.16
C LEU A 534 -11.17 -11.66 -1.63
N ARG A 535 -10.40 -12.69 -1.23
CA ARG A 535 -9.00 -12.53 -0.84
C ARG A 535 -8.15 -11.97 -1.96
N ALA A 536 -8.32 -12.46 -3.19
CA ALA A 536 -7.64 -11.92 -4.35
C ALA A 536 -7.99 -10.45 -4.61
N THR A 537 -9.27 -10.07 -4.43
CA THR A 537 -9.70 -8.67 -4.53
C THR A 537 -9.00 -7.79 -3.49
N ILE A 538 -8.94 -8.24 -2.22
CA ILE A 538 -8.23 -7.54 -1.16
C ILE A 538 -6.73 -7.42 -1.49
N ASN A 539 -6.09 -8.52 -1.92
CA ASN A 539 -4.68 -8.49 -2.30
C ASN A 539 -4.41 -7.47 -3.42
N ARG A 540 -5.29 -7.39 -4.43
CA ARG A 540 -5.20 -6.40 -5.50
C ARG A 540 -5.35 -4.97 -4.98
N LEU A 541 -6.32 -4.72 -4.10
CA LEU A 541 -6.55 -3.39 -3.52
C LEU A 541 -5.44 -2.95 -2.55
N HIS A 542 -4.62 -3.90 -2.07
CA HIS A 542 -3.56 -3.68 -1.08
C HIS A 542 -2.21 -4.25 -1.55
N ARG A 543 -1.74 -3.84 -2.74
CA ARG A 543 -0.44 -4.25 -3.32
C ARG A 543 0.77 -3.97 -2.42
N ASP A 544 0.63 -2.99 -1.53
CA ASP A 544 1.62 -2.61 -0.53
C ASP A 544 1.75 -3.64 0.60
N LEU A 545 0.66 -4.37 0.89
CA LEU A 545 0.64 -5.44 1.89
C LEU A 545 0.85 -6.82 1.27
N TYR A 546 0.38 -7.03 0.04
CA TYR A 546 0.38 -8.33 -0.62
C TYR A 546 0.96 -8.24 -2.03
N PRO A 547 2.05 -8.97 -2.34
CA PRO A 547 2.52 -9.07 -3.71
C PRO A 547 1.46 -9.75 -4.59
N PRO A 548 1.43 -9.47 -5.90
CA PRO A 548 0.50 -10.11 -6.81
C PRO A 548 0.64 -11.63 -6.81
N MET A 549 -0.46 -12.34 -7.00
CA MET A 549 -0.41 -13.79 -7.13
C MET A 549 0.03 -14.22 -8.52
N VAL A 550 -0.44 -13.52 -9.57
CA VAL A 550 -0.11 -13.79 -10.97
C VAL A 550 0.51 -12.56 -11.64
N SER A 551 1.58 -12.77 -12.40
CA SER A 551 2.10 -11.76 -13.34
C SER A 551 1.87 -12.23 -14.77
N VAL A 552 1.19 -11.39 -15.55
CA VAL A 552 1.09 -11.55 -17.00
C VAL A 552 2.25 -10.81 -17.66
N VAL A 553 3.05 -11.51 -18.47
CA VAL A 553 4.22 -10.94 -19.14
C VAL A 553 3.92 -10.78 -20.62
N ILE A 554 3.92 -9.53 -21.09
CA ILE A 554 3.56 -9.16 -22.46
C ILE A 554 4.78 -8.58 -23.19
N PRO A 555 5.54 -9.39 -23.95
CA PRO A 555 6.58 -8.87 -24.84
C PRO A 555 5.93 -8.15 -26.03
N CYS A 556 6.42 -6.95 -26.37
CA CYS A 556 5.87 -6.13 -27.44
C CYS A 556 6.98 -5.63 -28.39
N TYR A 557 6.85 -5.97 -29.67
CA TYR A 557 7.72 -5.49 -30.75
C TYR A 557 6.92 -5.33 -32.06
N GLY A 558 6.69 -4.08 -32.49
CA GLY A 558 5.90 -3.75 -33.68
C GLY A 558 4.40 -4.12 -33.60
N GLN A 559 3.84 -4.22 -32.39
CA GLN A 559 2.47 -4.68 -32.12
C GLN A 559 1.67 -3.75 -31.19
N SER A 560 2.10 -2.51 -30.98
CA SER A 560 1.46 -1.50 -30.10
C SER A 560 -0.05 -1.39 -30.30
N ARG A 561 -0.51 -1.47 -31.55
CA ARG A 561 -1.93 -1.38 -31.93
C ARG A 561 -2.85 -2.44 -31.29
N PHE A 562 -2.29 -3.56 -30.82
CA PHE A 562 -3.05 -4.63 -30.16
C PHE A 562 -2.80 -4.69 -28.65
N LEU A 563 -1.75 -4.04 -28.18
CA LEU A 563 -1.29 -4.11 -26.80
C LEU A 563 -2.39 -3.76 -25.80
N LYS A 564 -3.19 -2.72 -26.10
CA LYS A 564 -4.32 -2.33 -25.25
C LYS A 564 -5.30 -3.48 -25.04
N GLU A 565 -5.67 -4.18 -26.11
CA GLU A 565 -6.62 -5.30 -26.04
C GLU A 565 -6.05 -6.48 -25.22
N ALA A 566 -4.74 -6.74 -25.36
CA ALA A 566 -4.05 -7.77 -24.58
C ALA A 566 -4.04 -7.42 -23.08
N ILE A 567 -3.66 -6.19 -22.72
CA ILE A 567 -3.67 -5.69 -21.32
C ILE A 567 -5.10 -5.74 -20.75
N ASP A 568 -6.09 -5.23 -21.48
CA ASP A 568 -7.48 -5.23 -21.05
C ASP A 568 -7.97 -6.66 -20.76
N SER A 569 -7.62 -7.65 -21.61
CA SER A 569 -7.99 -9.06 -21.39
C SER A 569 -7.31 -9.68 -20.17
N ALA A 570 -6.07 -9.28 -19.88
CA ALA A 570 -5.30 -9.74 -18.74
C ALA A 570 -5.83 -9.19 -17.41
N LEU A 571 -6.31 -7.95 -17.40
CA LEU A 571 -6.89 -7.30 -16.22
C LEU A 571 -8.38 -7.68 -16.01
N ALA A 572 -9.13 -7.94 -17.08
CA ALA A 572 -10.55 -8.32 -17.04
C ALA A 572 -10.79 -9.80 -16.72
N GLN A 573 -10.04 -10.36 -15.77
CA GLN A 573 -10.17 -11.74 -15.32
C GLN A 573 -11.11 -11.86 -14.11
N SER A 574 -11.79 -13.01 -13.99
CA SER A 574 -12.61 -13.36 -12.82
C SER A 574 -11.76 -13.52 -11.55
N PHE A 575 -10.47 -13.79 -11.71
CA PHE A 575 -9.48 -13.75 -10.66
C PHE A 575 -8.72 -12.41 -10.69
N PRO A 576 -8.87 -11.54 -9.68
CA PRO A 576 -8.38 -10.16 -9.76
C PRO A 576 -6.92 -9.95 -9.33
N ASP A 577 -6.28 -10.88 -8.63
CA ASP A 577 -4.93 -10.68 -8.06
C ASP A 577 -3.82 -10.86 -9.11
N ILE A 578 -3.78 -9.92 -10.06
CA ILE A 578 -2.95 -9.93 -11.27
C ILE A 578 -2.19 -8.61 -11.44
N GLU A 579 -0.91 -8.68 -11.80
CA GLU A 579 -0.19 -7.57 -12.42
C GLU A 579 0.15 -7.89 -13.88
N VAL A 580 0.42 -6.86 -14.68
CA VAL A 580 0.91 -6.97 -16.05
C VAL A 580 2.28 -6.31 -16.18
N VAL A 581 3.22 -7.02 -16.78
CA VAL A 581 4.56 -6.51 -17.11
C VAL A 581 4.70 -6.49 -18.62
N VAL A 582 4.65 -5.30 -19.20
CA VAL A 582 4.89 -5.06 -20.62
C VAL A 582 6.40 -4.88 -20.83
N VAL A 583 6.95 -5.62 -21.79
CA VAL A 583 8.36 -5.50 -22.19
C VAL A 583 8.42 -4.95 -23.61
N ASP A 584 8.77 -3.68 -23.75
CA ASP A 584 9.13 -3.07 -25.03
C ASP A 584 10.52 -3.57 -25.44
N ASP A 585 10.56 -4.51 -26.39
CA ASP A 585 11.79 -5.15 -26.86
C ASP A 585 12.52 -4.30 -27.90
N GLY A 586 12.81 -3.04 -27.54
CA GLY A 586 13.64 -2.13 -28.32
C GLY A 586 12.97 -1.56 -29.57
N ASN A 587 11.70 -1.15 -29.47
CA ASN A 587 11.09 -0.36 -30.56
C ASN A 587 11.69 1.06 -30.60
N GLU A 588 11.74 1.65 -31.79
CA GLU A 588 12.14 3.04 -32.02
C GLU A 588 10.92 3.93 -32.31
N ASP A 589 11.11 5.25 -32.25
CA ASP A 589 10.18 6.27 -32.73
C ASP A 589 8.71 6.15 -32.23
N GLU A 590 7.74 6.25 -33.16
CA GLU A 590 6.29 6.33 -32.91
C GLU A 590 5.76 5.11 -32.14
N GLU A 591 6.33 3.92 -32.38
CA GLU A 591 5.89 2.68 -31.76
C GLU A 591 6.19 2.65 -30.26
N ALA A 592 7.40 3.08 -29.87
CA ALA A 592 7.80 3.16 -28.47
C ALA A 592 7.05 4.27 -27.71
N GLU A 593 6.69 5.37 -28.38
CA GLU A 593 5.79 6.39 -27.82
C GLU A 593 4.37 5.84 -27.63
N ALA A 594 3.83 5.13 -28.63
CA ALA A 594 2.50 4.52 -28.53
C ALA A 594 2.40 3.53 -27.36
N ILE A 595 3.42 2.66 -27.17
CA ILE A 595 3.46 1.73 -26.03
C ILE A 595 3.46 2.50 -24.70
N ARG A 596 4.28 3.54 -24.57
CA ARG A 596 4.32 4.38 -23.36
C ARG A 596 2.98 5.04 -23.07
N GLN A 597 2.31 5.58 -24.08
CA GLN A 597 1.00 6.20 -23.93
C GLN A 597 -0.06 5.18 -23.50
N ILE A 598 -0.09 4.01 -24.13
CA ILE A 598 -1.03 2.93 -23.76
C ILE A 598 -0.80 2.49 -22.32
N VAL A 599 0.44 2.24 -21.90
CA VAL A 599 0.72 1.80 -20.52
C VAL A 599 0.37 2.89 -19.50
N ALA A 600 0.57 4.17 -19.84
CA ALA A 600 0.21 5.29 -18.97
C ALA A 600 -1.30 5.47 -18.74
N GLU A 601 -2.16 4.79 -19.51
CA GLU A 601 -3.62 4.75 -19.28
C GLU A 601 -4.00 3.92 -18.04
N TYR A 602 -3.09 3.08 -17.52
CA TYR A 602 -3.34 2.17 -16.41
C TYR A 602 -2.59 2.60 -15.13
N PRO A 603 -3.11 2.24 -13.93
CA PRO A 603 -2.38 2.44 -12.69
C PRO A 603 -1.03 1.70 -12.71
N ALA A 604 0.04 2.37 -12.29
CA ALA A 604 1.40 1.84 -12.33
C ALA A 604 1.61 0.61 -11.42
N GLU A 605 0.75 0.45 -10.41
CA GLU A 605 0.70 -0.73 -9.55
C GLU A 605 0.17 -1.99 -10.26
N ASP A 606 -0.68 -1.83 -11.27
CA ASP A 606 -1.32 -2.91 -12.04
C ASP A 606 -0.57 -3.21 -13.34
N VAL A 607 -0.04 -2.18 -14.04
CA VAL A 607 0.69 -2.35 -15.31
C VAL A 607 2.05 -1.63 -15.26
N ARG A 608 3.12 -2.35 -15.57
CA ARG A 608 4.50 -1.83 -15.60
C ARG A 608 5.11 -1.98 -16.98
N LEU A 609 5.89 -0.99 -17.39
CA LEU A 609 6.68 -1.01 -18.64
C LEU A 609 8.17 -1.20 -18.33
N ILE A 610 8.80 -2.15 -19.02
CA ILE A 610 10.25 -2.31 -19.08
C ILE A 610 10.66 -2.16 -20.54
N ARG A 611 11.70 -1.36 -20.80
CA ARG A 611 12.19 -1.12 -22.15
C ARG A 611 13.62 -1.61 -22.31
N HIS A 612 13.88 -2.31 -23.41
CA HIS A 612 15.23 -2.58 -23.88
C HIS A 612 15.73 -1.44 -24.77
N GLU A 613 17.04 -1.21 -24.78
CA GLU A 613 17.67 -0.23 -25.68
C GLU A 613 17.63 -0.67 -27.15
N GLU A 614 17.72 -1.98 -27.39
CA GLU A 614 17.67 -2.62 -28.70
C GLU A 614 16.84 -3.91 -28.64
N ASN A 615 16.44 -4.43 -29.79
CA ASN A 615 15.71 -5.70 -29.86
C ASN A 615 16.61 -6.87 -29.45
N ARG A 616 16.17 -7.64 -28.44
CA ARG A 616 16.92 -8.79 -27.89
C ARG A 616 16.22 -10.12 -28.12
N GLY A 617 15.13 -10.13 -28.88
CA GLY A 617 14.34 -11.29 -29.22
C GLY A 617 13.32 -11.70 -28.16
N LEU A 618 12.28 -12.39 -28.61
CA LEU A 618 11.10 -12.76 -27.83
C LEU A 618 11.43 -13.54 -26.56
N ALA A 619 12.35 -14.51 -26.62
CA ALA A 619 12.77 -15.28 -25.45
C ALA A 619 13.42 -14.39 -24.38
N THR A 620 14.28 -13.46 -24.79
CA THR A 620 14.92 -12.50 -23.89
C THR A 620 13.91 -11.54 -23.29
N ALA A 621 12.98 -11.00 -24.10
CA ALA A 621 11.91 -10.13 -23.63
C ALA A 621 11.03 -10.82 -22.57
N ARG A 622 10.63 -12.08 -22.79
CA ARG A 622 9.91 -12.87 -21.78
C ARG A 622 10.74 -13.04 -20.50
N ASN A 623 12.01 -13.41 -20.62
CA ASN A 623 12.88 -13.55 -19.44
C ASN A 623 13.01 -12.24 -18.65
N THR A 624 13.18 -11.10 -19.33
CA THR A 624 13.22 -9.78 -18.68
C THR A 624 11.95 -9.51 -17.88
N GLY A 625 10.78 -9.74 -18.50
CA GLY A 625 9.49 -9.51 -17.84
C GLY A 625 9.26 -10.47 -16.67
N ILE A 626 9.63 -11.74 -16.81
CA ILE A 626 9.49 -12.76 -15.74
C ILE A 626 10.45 -12.49 -14.59
N GLU A 627 11.68 -12.05 -14.86
CA GLU A 627 12.62 -11.70 -13.80
C GLU A 627 12.06 -10.55 -12.95
N ALA A 628 11.51 -9.51 -13.60
CA ALA A 628 10.90 -8.36 -12.94
C ALA A 628 9.49 -8.62 -12.36
N ALA A 629 8.85 -9.73 -12.72
CA ALA A 629 7.54 -10.13 -12.20
C ALA A 629 7.59 -10.35 -10.68
N ARG A 630 6.60 -9.86 -9.95
CA ARG A 630 6.42 -10.04 -8.50
C ARG A 630 5.52 -11.26 -8.19
N GLY A 631 4.78 -11.73 -9.18
CA GLY A 631 3.87 -12.86 -9.13
C GLY A 631 4.54 -14.18 -8.77
N THR A 632 3.81 -14.99 -7.99
CA THR A 632 4.19 -16.40 -7.75
C THR A 632 3.94 -17.24 -9.00
N TRP A 633 2.89 -16.91 -9.75
CA TRP A 633 2.52 -17.53 -11.01
C TRP A 633 2.78 -16.60 -12.18
N ILE A 634 3.14 -17.17 -13.31
CA ILE A 634 3.48 -16.46 -14.53
C ILE A 634 2.55 -16.92 -15.64
N VAL A 635 2.08 -15.96 -16.44
CA VAL A 635 1.39 -16.20 -17.70
C VAL A 635 2.07 -15.34 -18.78
N PRO A 636 2.84 -15.92 -19.71
CA PRO A 636 3.26 -15.19 -20.90
C PRO A 636 2.03 -14.97 -21.80
N LEU A 637 1.88 -13.77 -22.34
CA LEU A 637 0.80 -13.43 -23.27
C LEU A 637 1.40 -12.58 -24.40
N ASP A 638 1.27 -13.01 -25.65
CA ASP A 638 1.77 -12.22 -26.78
C ASP A 638 0.89 -10.97 -27.01
N ALA A 639 1.49 -9.86 -27.44
CA ALA A 639 0.82 -8.54 -27.47
C ALA A 639 -0.34 -8.44 -28.47
N ASP A 640 -0.45 -9.39 -29.41
CA ASP A 640 -1.53 -9.49 -30.39
C ASP A 640 -2.64 -10.48 -30.02
N ASP A 641 -2.55 -11.16 -28.89
CA ASP A 641 -3.49 -12.17 -28.43
C ASP A 641 -4.27 -11.75 -27.18
N VAL A 642 -5.36 -12.46 -26.88
CA VAL A 642 -6.21 -12.20 -25.71
C VAL A 642 -6.61 -13.48 -24.99
N ILE A 643 -6.87 -13.38 -23.69
CA ILE A 643 -7.36 -14.50 -22.86
C ILE A 643 -8.82 -14.27 -22.45
N GLU A 644 -9.58 -15.37 -22.32
CA GLU A 644 -10.97 -15.33 -21.87
C GLU A 644 -11.07 -14.96 -20.38
N PRO A 645 -12.17 -14.33 -19.92
CA PRO A 645 -12.30 -13.83 -18.54
C PRO A 645 -12.10 -14.87 -17.43
N THR A 646 -12.23 -16.17 -17.71
CA THR A 646 -12.08 -17.24 -16.71
C THR A 646 -10.76 -18.02 -16.83
N PHE A 647 -9.84 -17.60 -17.71
CA PHE A 647 -8.55 -18.26 -17.93
C PHE A 647 -7.79 -18.43 -16.61
N MET A 648 -7.59 -17.33 -15.88
CA MET A 648 -6.72 -17.31 -14.71
C MET A 648 -7.26 -18.19 -13.58
N GLU A 649 -8.55 -18.02 -13.25
CA GLU A 649 -9.24 -18.82 -12.24
C GLU A 649 -9.16 -20.33 -12.54
N LYS A 650 -9.50 -20.73 -13.77
CA LYS A 650 -9.56 -22.15 -14.13
C LYS A 650 -8.17 -22.79 -14.17
N CYS A 651 -7.17 -22.07 -14.69
CA CYS A 651 -5.79 -22.52 -14.70
C CYS A 651 -5.22 -22.68 -13.27
N LEU A 652 -5.46 -21.71 -12.38
CA LEU A 652 -5.06 -21.79 -10.97
C LEU A 652 -5.72 -22.96 -10.24
N ARG A 653 -7.04 -23.16 -10.44
CA ARG A 653 -7.75 -24.32 -9.88
C ARG A 653 -7.18 -25.65 -10.37
N ALA A 654 -6.74 -25.73 -11.62
CA ALA A 654 -6.17 -26.95 -12.19
C ALA A 654 -4.82 -27.34 -11.57
N VAL A 655 -4.03 -26.37 -11.11
CA VAL A 655 -2.72 -26.59 -10.46
C VAL A 655 -2.76 -26.53 -8.94
N ALA A 656 -3.88 -26.12 -8.33
CA ALA A 656 -3.99 -25.93 -6.88
C ALA A 656 -3.65 -27.18 -6.04
N LEU A 657 -3.89 -28.38 -6.58
CA LEU A 657 -3.60 -29.66 -5.90
C LEU A 657 -2.15 -30.14 -6.08
N ASP A 658 -1.44 -29.62 -7.07
CA ASP A 658 -0.05 -29.99 -7.38
C ASP A 658 0.65 -28.80 -8.05
N PRO A 659 1.18 -27.85 -7.28
CA PRO A 659 1.77 -26.62 -7.82
C PRO A 659 3.07 -26.84 -8.60
N ARG A 660 3.53 -28.10 -8.69
CA ARG A 660 4.64 -28.53 -9.56
C ARG A 660 4.19 -28.75 -11.00
N ARG A 661 2.92 -28.49 -11.34
CA ARG A 661 2.38 -28.59 -12.70
C ARG A 661 2.16 -27.21 -13.31
N PHE A 662 2.14 -27.15 -14.64
CA PHE A 662 1.68 -25.97 -15.37
C PHE A 662 0.32 -26.24 -16.01
N ALA A 663 -0.56 -25.24 -16.09
CA ALA A 663 -1.85 -25.35 -16.76
C ALA A 663 -1.79 -24.80 -18.19
N TYR A 664 -2.48 -25.47 -19.11
CA TYR A 664 -2.68 -25.02 -20.49
C TYR A 664 -4.11 -25.32 -20.93
N THR A 665 -4.59 -24.62 -21.94
CA THR A 665 -6.01 -24.64 -22.33
C THR A 665 -6.18 -25.06 -23.79
N ASP A 666 -7.43 -25.29 -24.20
CA ASP A 666 -7.74 -25.28 -25.63
C ASP A 666 -7.63 -23.83 -26.16
N SER A 667 -7.56 -23.67 -27.48
CA SER A 667 -7.41 -22.35 -28.11
C SER A 667 -8.49 -22.10 -29.15
N LEU A 668 -8.83 -20.83 -29.34
CA LEU A 668 -9.72 -20.37 -30.39
C LEU A 668 -8.90 -19.57 -31.41
N LEU A 669 -8.68 -20.11 -32.60
CA LEU A 669 -8.16 -19.29 -33.70
C LEU A 669 -9.23 -18.30 -34.09
N TRP A 670 -8.87 -17.03 -34.16
CA TRP A 670 -9.82 -15.95 -34.34
C TRP A 670 -9.36 -14.97 -35.42
N TRP A 671 -10.21 -14.72 -36.42
CA TRP A 671 -10.02 -13.72 -37.47
C TRP A 671 -11.01 -12.57 -37.26
N PRO A 672 -10.63 -11.52 -36.49
CA PRO A 672 -11.55 -10.44 -36.12
C PRO A 672 -12.21 -9.79 -37.34
N ASN A 673 -11.43 -9.55 -38.39
CA ASN A 673 -11.90 -8.86 -39.59
C ASN A 673 -12.81 -9.71 -40.49
N GLU A 674 -12.83 -11.03 -40.30
CA GLU A 674 -13.64 -11.98 -41.08
C GLU A 674 -14.83 -12.52 -40.28
N GLY A 675 -14.92 -12.20 -38.98
CA GLY A 675 -15.93 -12.77 -38.08
C GLY A 675 -15.85 -14.30 -37.96
N ARG A 676 -14.67 -14.87 -38.19
CA ARG A 676 -14.44 -16.32 -38.24
C ARG A 676 -13.67 -16.80 -37.01
N GLU A 677 -14.12 -17.92 -36.44
CA GLU A 677 -13.47 -18.59 -35.31
C GLU A 677 -13.30 -20.09 -35.59
N GLN A 678 -12.23 -20.69 -35.08
CA GLN A 678 -11.98 -22.12 -35.16
C GLN A 678 -11.38 -22.66 -33.85
N LEU A 679 -12.05 -23.64 -33.24
CA LEU A 679 -11.57 -24.32 -32.05
C LEU A 679 -10.38 -25.25 -32.36
N LEU A 680 -9.31 -25.13 -31.59
CA LEU A 680 -8.19 -26.06 -31.52
C LEU A 680 -8.14 -26.70 -30.14
N LYS A 681 -8.31 -28.03 -30.09
CA LYS A 681 -8.22 -28.79 -28.85
C LYS A 681 -6.79 -29.20 -28.58
N ALA A 682 -6.28 -28.85 -27.41
CA ALA A 682 -4.99 -29.34 -26.95
C ALA A 682 -5.10 -30.83 -26.58
N HIS A 683 -3.98 -31.55 -26.64
CA HIS A 683 -3.94 -32.95 -26.23
C HIS A 683 -3.72 -33.06 -24.71
N ALA A 684 -4.06 -34.20 -24.13
CA ALA A 684 -3.66 -34.50 -22.75
C ALA A 684 -2.12 -34.54 -22.67
N TYR A 685 -1.56 -34.14 -21.53
CA TYR A 685 -0.11 -34.00 -21.41
C TYR A 685 0.56 -35.37 -21.51
N ASP A 686 1.41 -35.52 -22.51
CA ASP A 686 2.29 -36.66 -22.68
C ASP A 686 3.66 -36.11 -23.10
N PHE A 687 4.69 -36.43 -22.30
CA PHE A 687 6.03 -35.89 -22.52
C PHE A 687 6.68 -36.43 -23.80
N ASP A 688 6.40 -37.68 -24.18
CA ASP A 688 6.93 -38.25 -25.42
C ASP A 688 6.24 -37.64 -26.64
N GLU A 689 4.96 -37.29 -26.52
CA GLU A 689 4.25 -36.50 -27.52
C GLU A 689 4.82 -35.07 -27.61
N LEU A 690 5.08 -34.43 -26.46
CA LEU A 690 5.68 -33.10 -26.41
C LEU A 690 7.02 -33.04 -27.14
N LEU A 691 7.88 -34.06 -27.04
CA LEU A 691 9.13 -34.13 -27.81
C LEU A 691 8.93 -34.14 -29.34
N ARG A 692 7.73 -34.48 -29.82
CA ARG A 692 7.38 -34.55 -31.26
C ARG A 692 6.57 -33.35 -31.73
N ARG A 693 5.68 -32.82 -30.88
CA ARG A 693 4.85 -31.64 -31.16
C ARG A 693 4.32 -31.01 -29.87
N ILE A 694 4.22 -29.68 -29.86
CA ILE A 694 3.37 -28.94 -28.92
C ILE A 694 1.95 -28.81 -29.50
N THR A 695 0.93 -28.88 -28.64
CA THR A 695 -0.50 -28.81 -29.06
C THR A 695 -1.28 -27.68 -28.40
N TRP A 696 -0.57 -26.79 -27.71
CA TRP A 696 -1.09 -25.62 -27.01
C TRP A 696 -0.15 -24.42 -27.31
N PRO A 697 -0.63 -23.17 -27.14
CA PRO A 697 0.15 -21.96 -27.41
C PRO A 697 1.16 -21.65 -26.31
N CYS A 698 1.93 -20.57 -26.49
CA CYS A 698 2.87 -20.07 -25.47
C CYS A 698 2.18 -19.72 -24.13
N THR A 699 0.91 -19.29 -24.18
CA THR A 699 0.10 -18.88 -23.03
C THR A 699 -0.27 -20.07 -22.15
N ILE A 700 0.54 -20.28 -21.12
CA ILE A 700 0.37 -21.29 -20.07
C ILE A 700 0.55 -20.65 -18.69
N LEU A 701 -0.07 -21.21 -17.64
CA LEU A 701 0.12 -20.76 -16.27
C LEU A 701 1.11 -21.69 -15.55
N TYR A 702 2.22 -21.14 -15.06
CA TYR A 702 3.26 -21.89 -14.34
C TYR A 702 3.85 -21.10 -13.18
N ALA A 703 4.41 -21.79 -12.19
CA ALA A 703 5.08 -21.15 -11.06
C ALA A 703 6.39 -20.47 -11.52
N LYS A 704 6.67 -19.26 -11.05
CA LYS A 704 7.94 -18.55 -11.34
C LYS A 704 9.17 -19.39 -10.97
N ASP A 705 9.07 -20.20 -9.91
CA ASP A 705 10.13 -21.11 -9.51
C ASP A 705 10.41 -22.23 -10.53
N ALA A 706 9.41 -22.64 -11.32
CA ALA A 706 9.62 -23.59 -12.41
C ALA A 706 10.49 -22.98 -13.51
N TRP A 707 10.27 -21.70 -13.84
CA TRP A 707 11.11 -20.94 -14.76
C TRP A 707 12.55 -20.79 -14.23
N ARG A 708 12.73 -20.48 -12.94
CA ARG A 708 14.06 -20.44 -12.29
C ARG A 708 14.77 -21.79 -12.38
N LYS A 709 14.05 -22.88 -12.11
CA LYS A 709 14.60 -24.25 -12.11
C LYS A 709 15.16 -24.67 -13.46
N VAL A 710 14.56 -24.23 -14.57
CA VAL A 710 15.02 -24.55 -15.93
C VAL A 710 15.99 -23.50 -16.49
N GLY A 711 16.26 -22.43 -15.74
CA GLY A 711 17.13 -21.33 -16.17
C GLY A 711 16.53 -20.48 -17.28
N GLY A 712 15.19 -20.32 -17.29
CA GLY A 712 14.44 -19.50 -18.23
C GLY A 712 14.39 -19.98 -19.67
N TYR A 713 13.70 -19.18 -20.52
CA TYR A 713 13.57 -19.40 -21.97
C TYR A 713 14.95 -19.29 -22.62
N LYS A 714 15.27 -20.14 -23.60
CA LYS A 714 16.58 -20.13 -24.27
C LYS A 714 16.64 -19.07 -25.38
N PRO A 715 17.46 -18.00 -25.25
CA PRO A 715 17.58 -16.95 -26.27
C PRO A 715 18.01 -17.49 -27.64
N GLU A 716 18.79 -18.58 -27.66
CA GLU A 716 19.27 -19.21 -28.89
C GLU A 716 18.12 -19.65 -29.80
N MET A 717 16.94 -19.94 -29.25
CA MET A 717 15.74 -20.27 -30.04
C MET A 717 15.23 -19.06 -30.84
N SER A 718 15.35 -17.85 -30.29
CA SER A 718 15.01 -16.61 -31.02
C SER A 718 15.97 -16.40 -32.20
N ASP A 719 17.26 -16.69 -32.02
CA ASP A 719 18.29 -16.54 -33.06
C ASP A 719 18.07 -17.48 -34.26
N VAL A 720 17.64 -18.72 -34.01
CA VAL A 720 17.33 -19.70 -35.07
C VAL A 720 15.91 -19.55 -35.63
N GLY A 721 15.09 -18.72 -34.97
CA GLY A 721 13.87 -18.19 -35.54
C GLY A 721 12.55 -18.71 -34.96
N GLY A 722 12.49 -19.02 -33.67
CA GLY A 722 11.25 -19.23 -32.89
C GLY A 722 11.25 -20.54 -32.09
N TRP A 723 10.05 -21.00 -31.69
CA TRP A 723 9.83 -22.23 -30.89
C TRP A 723 10.44 -22.20 -29.48
N GLU A 724 10.70 -21.01 -28.95
CA GLU A 724 11.13 -20.81 -27.57
C GLU A 724 10.07 -21.27 -26.55
N ASP A 725 8.79 -21.20 -26.89
CA ASP A 725 7.69 -21.75 -26.11
C ASP A 725 7.71 -23.29 -26.03
N TRP A 726 7.98 -23.94 -27.16
CA TRP A 726 8.09 -25.40 -27.23
C TRP A 726 9.35 -25.91 -26.52
N GLU A 727 10.49 -25.25 -26.72
CA GLU A 727 11.72 -25.52 -25.96
C GLU A 727 11.44 -25.42 -24.46
N PHE A 728 10.84 -24.32 -24.02
CA PHE A 728 10.56 -24.10 -22.59
C PHE A 728 9.65 -25.19 -22.02
N ALA A 729 8.62 -25.62 -22.74
CA ALA A 729 7.75 -26.72 -22.32
C ALA A 729 8.52 -28.05 -22.17
N ILE A 730 9.50 -28.34 -23.04
CA ILE A 730 10.36 -29.52 -22.92
C ILE A 730 11.24 -29.38 -21.67
N SER A 731 11.92 -28.25 -21.51
CA SER A 731 12.71 -27.89 -20.32
C SER A 731 11.93 -28.13 -19.02
N LEU A 732 10.66 -27.71 -18.94
CA LEU A 732 9.79 -27.96 -17.79
C LEU A 732 9.56 -29.46 -17.55
N GLY A 733 9.27 -30.23 -18.59
CA GLY A 733 9.06 -31.67 -18.48
C GLY A 733 10.33 -32.45 -18.09
N GLU A 734 11.52 -32.00 -18.50
CA GLU A 734 12.81 -32.59 -18.11
C GLU A 734 13.03 -32.53 -16.59
N VAL A 735 12.59 -31.45 -15.95
CA VAL A 735 12.72 -31.24 -14.50
C VAL A 735 11.49 -31.71 -13.72
N GLY A 736 10.58 -32.44 -14.37
CA GLY A 736 9.40 -33.06 -13.76
C GLY A 736 8.20 -32.13 -13.56
N VAL A 737 8.16 -30.98 -14.24
CA VAL A 737 7.01 -30.07 -14.23
C VAL A 737 6.08 -30.43 -15.38
N CYS A 738 5.08 -31.27 -15.09
CA CYS A 738 4.15 -31.79 -16.09
C CYS A 738 2.97 -30.83 -16.33
N GLY A 739 2.38 -30.88 -17.52
CA GLY A 739 1.21 -30.07 -17.86
C GLY A 739 -0.11 -30.66 -17.37
N VAL A 740 -1.09 -29.80 -17.08
CA VAL A 740 -2.49 -30.15 -16.86
C VAL A 740 -3.37 -29.38 -17.86
N ARG A 741 -4.17 -30.12 -18.63
CA ARG A 741 -5.08 -29.52 -19.61
C ARG A 741 -6.37 -29.06 -18.95
N VAL A 742 -6.74 -27.81 -19.17
CA VAL A 742 -8.10 -27.28 -18.98
C VAL A 742 -8.83 -27.39 -20.33
N PRO A 743 -9.81 -28.29 -20.49
CA PRO A 743 -10.41 -28.60 -21.79
C PRO A 743 -11.47 -27.57 -22.23
N GLU A 744 -11.10 -26.29 -22.20
CA GLU A 744 -11.92 -25.14 -22.56
C GLU A 744 -11.10 -24.14 -23.38
N PRO A 745 -11.70 -23.46 -24.39
CA PRO A 745 -10.99 -22.54 -25.28
C PRO A 745 -10.78 -21.18 -24.61
N LEU A 746 -9.86 -21.11 -23.66
CA LEU A 746 -9.64 -19.92 -22.84
C LEU A 746 -8.56 -18.97 -23.37
N PHE A 747 -7.91 -19.34 -24.49
CA PHE A 747 -6.95 -18.49 -25.20
C PHE A 747 -7.45 -18.21 -26.61
N ARG A 748 -7.51 -16.93 -27.00
CA ARG A 748 -7.88 -16.51 -28.34
C ARG A 748 -6.62 -16.14 -29.12
N TYR A 749 -6.30 -16.98 -30.09
CA TYR A 749 -5.16 -16.79 -30.95
C TYR A 749 -5.56 -15.99 -32.20
N ARG A 750 -5.13 -14.73 -32.27
CA ARG A 750 -5.46 -13.84 -33.39
C ARG A 750 -4.78 -14.30 -34.68
N GLN A 751 -5.52 -14.20 -35.77
CA GLN A 751 -5.06 -14.53 -37.11
C GLN A 751 -5.14 -13.30 -38.01
N HIS A 752 -4.06 -13.00 -38.71
CA HIS A 752 -3.97 -11.86 -39.63
C HIS A 752 -4.10 -12.32 -41.10
N SER A 753 -4.61 -11.45 -41.98
CA SER A 753 -4.76 -11.75 -43.42
C SER A 753 -3.43 -11.97 -44.16
N LYS A 754 -2.29 -11.55 -43.57
CA LYS A 754 -0.92 -11.80 -44.06
C LYS A 754 -0.21 -13.01 -43.40
N THR A 755 -0.87 -13.76 -42.51
CA THR A 755 -0.26 -14.93 -41.82
C THR A 755 0.03 -16.10 -42.78
N GLN A 756 -0.30 -15.98 -44.07
CA GLN A 756 0.08 -16.94 -45.12
C GLN A 756 1.60 -17.08 -45.34
N MET A 757 2.46 -16.27 -44.71
CA MET A 757 3.92 -16.44 -44.73
C MET A 757 4.50 -17.22 -43.52
N ARG A 758 3.74 -18.14 -42.90
CA ARG A 758 4.28 -19.10 -41.91
C ARG A 758 4.58 -20.50 -42.46
N TYR A 759 4.60 -20.68 -43.78
CA TYR A 759 5.38 -21.74 -44.40
C TYR A 759 6.84 -21.29 -44.50
N MET A 760 7.51 -21.34 -43.36
CA MET A 760 8.96 -21.32 -43.28
C MET A 760 9.53 -22.30 -44.31
N ALA A 761 10.55 -21.89 -45.06
CA ALA A 761 11.34 -22.82 -45.86
C ALA A 761 11.70 -24.04 -44.99
N GLU A 762 11.53 -25.26 -45.49
CA GLU A 762 11.69 -26.51 -44.72
C GLU A 762 13.04 -26.55 -43.95
N GLU A 763 14.05 -25.89 -44.51
CA GLU A 763 15.38 -25.67 -43.92
C GLU A 763 15.38 -24.96 -42.55
N ARG A 764 14.43 -24.05 -42.27
CA ARG A 764 14.33 -23.39 -40.96
C ARG A 764 13.70 -24.30 -39.91
N LYS A 765 12.73 -25.16 -40.31
CA LYS A 765 12.15 -26.17 -39.41
C LYS A 765 13.18 -27.22 -39.01
N GLU A 766 14.03 -27.66 -39.93
CA GLU A 766 15.06 -28.63 -39.58
C GLU A 766 16.10 -28.04 -38.63
N ARG A 767 16.57 -26.81 -38.86
CA ARG A 767 17.46 -26.09 -37.93
C ARG A 767 16.87 -25.94 -36.52
N LEU A 768 15.57 -25.63 -36.42
CA LEU A 768 14.87 -25.55 -35.13
C LEU A 768 14.82 -26.92 -34.43
N ARG A 769 14.51 -28.00 -35.16
CA ARG A 769 14.52 -29.38 -34.60
C ARG A 769 15.91 -29.82 -34.17
N GLU A 770 16.94 -29.52 -34.96
CA GLU A 770 18.33 -29.79 -34.59
C GLU A 770 18.72 -29.05 -33.32
N THR A 771 18.29 -27.80 -33.18
CA THR A 771 18.52 -26.99 -31.97
C THR A 771 17.84 -27.60 -30.75
N LEU A 772 16.56 -27.99 -30.84
CA LEU A 772 15.86 -28.71 -29.76
C LEU A 772 16.55 -30.02 -29.38
N ARG A 773 16.94 -30.84 -30.36
CA ARG A 773 17.68 -32.10 -30.12
C ARG A 773 19.03 -31.86 -29.46
N ARG A 774 19.70 -30.76 -29.79
CA ARG A 774 20.99 -30.38 -29.20
C ARG A 774 20.83 -29.92 -27.75
N LEU A 775 19.87 -29.04 -27.48
CA LEU A 775 19.60 -28.52 -26.13
C LEU A 775 19.12 -29.65 -25.19
N HIS A 776 18.29 -30.57 -25.70
CA HIS A 776 17.64 -31.64 -24.93
C HIS A 776 18.15 -33.04 -25.31
N ALA A 777 19.45 -33.17 -25.59
CA ALA A 777 20.01 -34.39 -26.19
C ALA A 777 19.77 -35.65 -25.35
N ALA A 778 19.72 -35.54 -24.02
CA ALA A 778 19.46 -36.66 -23.12
C ALA A 778 18.05 -37.26 -23.35
N VAL A 779 17.00 -36.44 -23.32
CA VAL A 779 15.62 -36.94 -23.48
C VAL A 779 15.32 -37.41 -24.90
N TYR A 780 15.96 -36.82 -25.92
CA TYR A 780 15.88 -37.33 -27.29
C TYR A 780 16.62 -38.67 -27.49
N ARG A 781 17.63 -38.99 -26.67
CA ARG A 781 18.23 -40.35 -26.61
C ARG A 781 17.41 -41.37 -25.82
N GLY A 782 16.27 -40.96 -25.26
CA GLY A 782 15.41 -41.82 -24.44
C GLY A 782 15.77 -41.83 -22.96
N GLU A 783 16.72 -41.01 -22.52
CA GLU A 783 17.01 -40.83 -21.10
C GLU A 783 15.82 -40.10 -20.45
N ARG A 784 15.41 -40.54 -19.26
CA ARG A 784 14.30 -39.90 -18.50
C ARG A 784 14.84 -39.59 -17.11
N PRO A 785 15.33 -38.36 -16.87
CA PRO A 785 15.89 -37.95 -15.58
C PRO A 785 14.88 -38.11 -14.43
N MET A 786 13.59 -38.02 -14.74
CA MET A 786 12.48 -38.18 -13.79
C MET A 786 11.55 -39.33 -14.21
N GLY A 787 11.21 -40.22 -13.27
CA GLY A 787 10.49 -41.49 -13.55
C GLY A 787 9.01 -41.36 -13.92
N CYS A 788 8.40 -40.17 -13.84
CA CYS A 788 6.98 -39.95 -14.13
C CYS A 788 6.66 -39.69 -15.61
N CYS A 789 7.65 -39.44 -16.47
CA CYS A 789 7.46 -39.02 -17.85
C CYS A 789 7.81 -40.16 -18.83
N GLY A 790 6.83 -40.73 -19.54
CA GLY A 790 7.09 -41.47 -20.79
C GLY A 790 7.07 -43.02 -20.77
N ARG A 791 6.46 -43.67 -19.78
CA ARG A 791 6.04 -45.08 -19.96
C ARG A 791 4.71 -45.31 -19.32
N GLY A 792 3.63 -45.13 -20.09
CA GLY A 792 2.34 -45.81 -19.93
C GLY A 792 1.99 -46.27 -18.51
N VAL A 793 2.17 -45.41 -17.50
CA VAL A 793 1.48 -45.58 -16.25
C VAL A 793 0.07 -45.30 -16.69
N ARG A 794 -0.74 -46.37 -16.80
CA ARG A 794 -2.18 -46.21 -16.71
C ARG A 794 -2.36 -45.44 -15.40
N THR A 795 -2.39 -44.12 -15.47
CA THR A 795 -3.25 -43.37 -14.59
C THR A 795 -4.59 -44.01 -14.87
N GLN A 796 -5.00 -44.93 -13.98
CA GLN A 796 -6.42 -45.09 -13.80
C GLN A 796 -6.94 -43.66 -13.72
N PRO A 797 -7.91 -43.27 -14.56
CA PRO A 797 -8.53 -41.97 -14.40
C PRO A 797 -8.76 -41.84 -12.90
N VAL A 798 -8.30 -40.74 -12.29
CA VAL A 798 -8.76 -40.42 -10.94
C VAL A 798 -10.25 -40.41 -11.11
N ASN A 799 -10.87 -41.51 -10.72
CA ASN A 799 -12.28 -41.69 -10.85
C ASN A 799 -12.78 -40.62 -9.90
N THR A 800 -13.27 -39.52 -10.46
CA THR A 800 -13.74 -38.38 -9.67
C THR A 800 -14.86 -38.85 -8.76
N ALA A 801 -15.59 -39.92 -9.13
CA ALA A 801 -16.51 -40.63 -8.25
C ALA A 801 -15.81 -41.44 -7.15
N GLN A 802 -14.56 -41.88 -7.29
CA GLN A 802 -13.79 -42.60 -6.26
C GLN A 802 -12.96 -41.66 -5.38
N ALA A 803 -12.53 -40.49 -5.87
CA ALA A 803 -11.99 -39.42 -5.05
C ALA A 803 -13.11 -38.70 -4.26
N ALA A 804 -14.29 -38.49 -4.89
CA ALA A 804 -15.50 -38.08 -4.20
C ALA A 804 -15.97 -39.17 -3.23
N ALA A 805 -16.04 -40.46 -3.64
CA ALA A 805 -16.39 -41.54 -2.71
C ALA A 805 -15.34 -41.78 -1.63
N ASN A 806 -14.05 -41.47 -1.83
CA ASN A 806 -13.06 -41.49 -0.75
C ASN A 806 -13.24 -40.31 0.20
N ARG A 807 -13.60 -39.12 -0.30
CA ARG A 807 -13.98 -37.96 0.53
C ARG A 807 -15.27 -38.24 1.31
N ASP A 808 -16.27 -38.82 0.67
CA ASP A 808 -17.55 -39.22 1.26
C ASP A 808 -17.38 -40.39 2.22
N ALA A 809 -16.48 -41.34 1.93
CA ALA A 809 -16.14 -42.45 2.84
C ALA A 809 -15.26 -42.00 4.02
N LEU A 810 -14.43 -40.96 3.86
CA LEU A 810 -13.72 -40.31 4.97
C LEU A 810 -14.68 -39.49 5.84
N ALA A 811 -15.66 -38.80 5.24
CA ALA A 811 -16.71 -38.07 5.98
C ALA A 811 -17.72 -39.01 6.66
N ALA A 812 -17.99 -40.19 6.10
CA ALA A 812 -18.95 -41.16 6.65
C ALA A 812 -18.41 -42.05 7.78
N ARG A 813 -17.13 -41.90 8.17
CA ARG A 813 -16.45 -42.77 9.16
C ARG A 813 -16.13 -42.09 10.49
N ALA A 814 -16.87 -41.05 10.87
CA ALA A 814 -16.81 -40.50 12.23
C ALA A 814 -17.46 -41.45 13.26
N ASN A 815 -16.87 -42.63 13.47
CA ASN A 815 -17.08 -43.38 14.70
C ASN A 815 -16.16 -42.74 15.74
N GLY A 816 -16.71 -42.13 16.79
CA GLY A 816 -16.06 -41.17 17.70
C GLY A 816 -14.80 -41.59 18.47
N ASP A 817 -14.15 -42.70 18.11
CA ASP A 817 -12.91 -43.21 18.71
C ASP A 817 -11.65 -42.92 17.86
N GLU A 818 -11.79 -42.46 16.62
CA GLU A 818 -10.67 -42.06 15.74
C GLU A 818 -10.72 -40.57 15.41
N VAL A 819 -9.56 -39.92 15.29
CA VAL A 819 -9.42 -38.53 14.83
C VAL A 819 -8.60 -38.50 13.55
N LEU A 820 -8.90 -37.52 12.68
CA LEU A 820 -8.21 -37.38 11.42
C LEU A 820 -6.90 -36.61 11.63
N VAL A 821 -5.78 -37.24 11.28
CA VAL A 821 -4.45 -36.65 11.37
C VAL A 821 -3.90 -36.41 9.97
N LYS A 822 -3.39 -35.20 9.74
CA LYS A 822 -2.77 -34.78 8.48
C LYS A 822 -1.27 -34.61 8.66
N TYR A 823 -0.49 -35.26 7.81
CA TYR A 823 0.93 -35.00 7.61
C TYR A 823 1.13 -33.77 6.72
N VAL A 824 1.90 -32.80 7.20
CA VAL A 824 2.23 -31.54 6.52
C VAL A 824 3.72 -31.44 6.14
N GLY A 825 4.51 -32.47 6.44
CA GLY A 825 5.91 -32.54 6.01
C GLY A 825 6.08 -32.77 4.50
N ASP A 826 7.28 -32.50 4.00
CA ASP A 826 7.61 -32.44 2.57
C ASP A 826 8.12 -33.77 1.97
N HIS A 827 8.28 -34.81 2.80
CA HIS A 827 8.83 -36.10 2.35
C HIS A 827 7.95 -36.80 1.30
N ILE A 828 8.52 -37.00 0.11
CA ILE A 828 7.89 -37.64 -1.05
C ILE A 828 8.26 -39.13 -1.04
N GLY A 829 7.48 -39.90 -0.27
CA GLY A 829 7.59 -41.36 -0.13
C GLY A 829 6.90 -41.82 1.14
N SER A 830 6.26 -43.00 1.11
CA SER A 830 5.59 -43.56 2.29
C SER A 830 6.57 -43.78 3.43
N MET A 831 6.50 -42.94 4.45
CA MET A 831 7.22 -43.11 5.70
C MET A 831 6.34 -43.83 6.72
N LEU A 832 6.91 -44.85 7.35
CA LEU A 832 6.26 -45.64 8.39
C LEU A 832 6.56 -45.03 9.75
N TRP A 833 5.51 -44.60 10.45
CA TRP A 833 5.57 -44.03 11.78
C TRP A 833 4.92 -45.00 12.77
N ARG A 834 5.68 -45.44 13.77
CA ARG A 834 5.18 -46.37 14.78
C ARG A 834 4.73 -45.60 16.02
N ALA A 835 3.45 -45.70 16.35
CA ALA A 835 2.90 -45.08 17.55
C ALA A 835 3.23 -45.91 18.81
N PRO A 836 3.11 -45.32 20.02
CA PRO A 836 3.39 -46.01 21.29
C PRO A 836 2.53 -47.26 21.54
N SER A 837 1.32 -47.34 20.96
CA SER A 837 0.49 -48.56 20.98
C SER A 837 1.11 -49.75 20.22
N GLY A 838 2.16 -49.50 19.43
CA GLY A 838 2.81 -50.48 18.56
C GLY A 838 2.27 -50.50 17.13
N ARG A 839 1.16 -49.81 16.84
CA ARG A 839 0.60 -49.66 15.48
C ARG A 839 1.53 -48.84 14.58
N VAL A 840 1.50 -49.13 13.28
CA VAL A 840 2.34 -48.45 12.28
C VAL A 840 1.45 -47.77 11.26
N TYR A 841 1.70 -46.47 11.05
CA TYR A 841 0.97 -45.61 10.14
C TYR A 841 1.87 -45.18 8.99
N SER A 842 1.36 -45.20 7.77
CA SER A 842 2.09 -44.73 6.60
C SER A 842 1.60 -43.35 6.19
N PHE A 843 2.52 -42.38 6.14
CA PHE A 843 2.26 -41.01 5.70
C PHE A 843 3.22 -40.61 4.58
N SER A 844 2.75 -39.74 3.69
CA SER A 844 3.60 -39.04 2.73
C SER A 844 2.98 -37.69 2.38
N ALA A 845 3.75 -36.80 1.75
CA ALA A 845 3.21 -35.53 1.24
C ALA A 845 2.03 -35.72 0.26
N VAL A 846 1.93 -36.89 -0.39
CA VAL A 846 0.90 -37.22 -1.39
C VAL A 846 -0.29 -37.98 -0.78
N ASP A 847 -0.07 -38.64 0.35
CA ASP A 847 -1.05 -39.43 1.07
C ASP A 847 -0.98 -39.08 2.56
N SER A 848 -1.46 -37.87 2.84
CA SER A 848 -1.20 -37.14 4.07
C SER A 848 -2.25 -37.36 5.16
N LEU A 849 -3.42 -37.92 4.85
CA LEU A 849 -4.54 -38.04 5.80
C LEU A 849 -4.72 -39.48 6.28
N ARG A 850 -4.86 -39.67 7.60
CA ARG A 850 -5.21 -40.94 8.23
C ARG A 850 -6.15 -40.74 9.40
N TRP A 851 -7.17 -41.58 9.50
CA TRP A 851 -7.88 -41.77 10.75
C TRP A 851 -6.97 -42.54 11.70
N ILE A 852 -6.68 -41.94 12.85
CA ILE A 852 -5.84 -42.51 13.90
C ILE A 852 -6.70 -42.61 15.17
N PRO A 853 -6.74 -43.76 15.85
CA PRO A 853 -7.32 -43.87 17.19
C PRO A 853 -6.82 -42.77 18.12
N ARG A 854 -7.72 -42.16 18.90
CA ARG A 854 -7.38 -40.98 19.72
C ARG A 854 -6.19 -41.22 20.65
N GLU A 855 -6.02 -42.46 21.14
CA GLU A 855 -4.89 -42.92 21.95
C GLU A 855 -3.52 -42.80 21.25
N ASP A 856 -3.48 -42.88 19.92
CA ASP A 856 -2.27 -42.74 19.10
C ASP A 856 -2.12 -41.34 18.51
N ALA A 857 -3.21 -40.56 18.41
CA ALA A 857 -3.20 -39.25 17.75
C ALA A 857 -2.44 -38.16 18.51
N GLU A 858 -2.44 -38.19 19.85
CA GLU A 858 -1.66 -37.25 20.67
C GLU A 858 -0.15 -37.36 20.38
N HIS A 859 0.34 -38.57 20.06
CA HIS A 859 1.73 -38.77 19.67
C HIS A 859 2.08 -37.99 18.39
N PHE A 860 1.18 -37.99 17.40
CA PHE A 860 1.39 -37.26 16.15
C PHE A 860 1.21 -35.76 16.33
N ALA A 861 0.28 -35.30 17.17
CA ALA A 861 0.13 -33.87 17.48
C ALA A 861 1.39 -33.22 18.09
N GLY A 862 2.24 -34.02 18.75
CA GLY A 862 3.52 -33.56 19.28
C GLY A 862 4.66 -33.51 18.25
N LEU A 863 4.44 -33.97 17.01
CA LEU A 863 5.43 -33.95 15.94
C LEU A 863 5.19 -32.74 15.02
N PRO A 864 6.25 -31.99 14.63
CA PRO A 864 6.11 -30.74 13.88
C PRO A 864 5.47 -30.90 12.50
N ASP A 865 5.56 -32.10 11.92
CA ASP A 865 5.07 -32.39 10.57
C ASP A 865 3.62 -32.93 10.55
N PHE A 866 2.88 -32.84 11.66
CA PHE A 866 1.54 -33.42 11.77
C PHE A 866 0.56 -32.48 12.45
N ILE A 867 -0.67 -32.43 11.94
CA ILE A 867 -1.78 -31.66 12.53
C ILE A 867 -2.99 -32.56 12.73
N ILE A 868 -3.66 -32.43 13.88
CA ILE A 868 -4.99 -33.00 14.06
C ILE A 868 -5.98 -32.09 13.33
N VAL A 869 -6.73 -32.65 12.39
CA VAL A 869 -7.77 -31.93 11.66
C VAL A 869 -8.99 -31.80 12.59
N PRO A 870 -9.45 -30.57 12.92
CA PRO A 870 -10.65 -30.38 13.72
C PRO A 870 -11.87 -31.01 13.02
N GLU A 871 -12.75 -31.64 13.81
CA GLU A 871 -13.98 -32.30 13.33
C GLU A 871 -14.91 -31.39 12.53
#